data_AF-A0A7X8IKD8-F1
#
_entry.id   AF-A0A7X8IKD8-F1
#
_cell.length_a   1.000
_cell.length_b   1.000
_cell.length_c   1.000
_cell.angle_alpha   90.00
_cell.angle_beta   90.00
_cell.angle_gamma   90.00
#
_symmetry.space_group_name_H-M   'P 1'
#
loop_
_entity.id
_entity.type
_entity.pdbx_description
1 polymer ?
#
loop_
_entity_poly.entity_id
_entity_poly.type
_entity_poly.pdbx_seq_one_letter_code
_entity_poly.pdbx_strand_id
1 'polypeptide(L)'
;MKKRKEGIMFQSHIYLEVRILISTQRKAFILGEQPVLDIEVCKKVCSLLKSFDCSFLKTVHYERLKSNLNVPESTGFLGLSVKVGENGIIPIEFHRRQKLIKIEEVRIEEDAGRLAHSNNVTKMDYTWAGYASVCIKTAADFELGEEAELFLNELRRRIQYMRLTENIPIETLIRCNAFVALARYPKKPDYYVKLHNLNSFNFVRKAVNAEIDRQESILSSGGTVISERRLWNERQNLTESYKSRLSDSPENRQFELLGNVKPFDMTKVLLELSQEDLTDSSFGSKVEQPAERCKRLCNQYGLVKVRADFICDDKERADFFEKAVSFGADPIMAEHWISSELMKLLKRTGTSISQSSVTAERFARVMVLLKAGEIHSSIAKQLLQYLHEKGGEPDEILLVNNWKQITSKKVLLPLIQKTISENPRETEKLRKGEMAPLEFLTGLIMKETNGLASPLVVKNLLKKELNISIVYVISMGGSICGCCTKDGAVAAADGRVLKTMLQDIDSSIHYQVVQKVRMLSEEIEPADWAALIAEIASLIGTGTATGIVVAHGTDTLSYTAPLLFWLFSNAEVPIVVTASSKTSDESSEAKENLHFAVETACKEKQGVFVAFGGKLLSPVNLKFERPSPDGFSNWNMKNPIYTCEAAPLSGLFNSFLDADEFVMRQVLREAANRMLVCRVYPGLRAESYVKLIESGISYIFLELYETGTASMRNGDYSLKPLLTKGRKKAAPFFAHRNSKACLIFQVIQQAAVCGAKAQCQWDA
;
A
#
# COMPACT_ATOMS: atom_id res chain seq x y z
N MET A 1 -12.93 4.70 53.54
CA MET A 1 -13.10 5.27 52.19
C MET A 1 -11.81 5.96 51.77
N LYS A 2 -10.90 5.25 51.07
CA LYS A 2 -9.76 5.89 50.39
C LYS A 2 -10.32 6.61 49.16
N LYS A 3 -10.34 7.94 49.16
CA LYS A 3 -10.62 8.74 47.97
C LYS A 3 -9.71 8.23 46.85
N ARG A 4 -10.28 7.63 45.80
CA ARG A 4 -9.57 7.43 44.53
C ARG A 4 -9.09 8.82 44.12
N LYS A 5 -7.78 9.05 44.09
CA LYS A 5 -7.22 10.26 43.46
C LYS A 5 -7.73 10.25 42.03
N GLU A 6 -8.57 11.22 41.67
CA GLU A 6 -8.90 11.49 40.27
C GLU A 6 -7.57 11.58 39.51
N GLY A 7 -7.37 10.72 38.51
CA GLY A 7 -6.15 10.72 37.71
C GLY A 7 -5.98 12.10 37.09
N ILE A 8 -4.94 12.82 37.47
CA ILE A 8 -4.61 14.10 36.85
C ILE A 8 -4.11 13.77 35.45
N MET A 9 -4.91 14.12 34.44
CA MET A 9 -4.55 13.95 33.04
C MET A 9 -3.78 15.17 32.55
N PHE A 10 -2.63 14.93 31.94
CA PHE A 10 -1.84 15.95 31.27
C PHE A 10 -1.96 15.81 29.75
N GLN A 11 -1.86 16.93 29.04
CA GLN A 11 -1.79 16.99 27.58
C GLN A 11 -0.49 17.68 27.19
N SER A 12 0.26 17.06 26.28
CA SER A 12 1.46 17.62 25.69
C SER A 12 1.10 18.54 24.53
N HIS A 13 1.86 19.62 24.42
CA HIS A 13 1.74 20.63 23.39
C HIS A 13 3.13 20.88 22.86
N ILE A 14 3.39 20.42 21.63
CA ILE A 14 4.70 20.54 21.00
C ILE A 14 4.55 21.27 19.69
N TYR A 15 5.43 22.25 19.46
CA TYR A 15 5.63 22.85 18.14
C TYR A 15 7.10 22.83 17.75
N LEU A 16 7.35 22.90 16.45
CA LEU A 16 8.68 22.89 15.88
C LEU A 16 8.98 24.25 15.22
N GLU A 17 10.21 24.72 15.40
CA GLU A 17 10.83 25.71 14.53
C GLU A 17 11.85 25.00 13.65
N VAL A 18 11.52 24.84 12.38
CA VAL A 18 12.36 24.17 11.39
C VAL A 18 13.03 25.20 10.50
N ARG A 19 14.34 25.10 10.31
CA ARG A 19 15.11 25.90 9.36
C ARG A 19 15.65 25.02 8.25
N ILE A 20 15.42 25.42 7.01
CA ILE A 20 15.85 24.69 5.82
C ILE A 20 16.76 25.62 5.01
N LEU A 21 17.96 25.18 4.66
CA LEU A 21 18.78 25.88 3.68
C LEU A 21 18.28 25.51 2.27
N ILE A 22 17.66 26.45 1.55
CA ILE A 22 16.97 26.18 0.27
C ILE A 22 17.86 26.51 -0.95
N SER A 23 18.83 27.41 -0.82
CA SER A 23 19.76 27.73 -1.90
C SER A 23 21.19 27.73 -1.38
N THR A 24 22.06 27.04 -2.11
CA THR A 24 23.51 26.98 -1.87
C THR A 24 24.29 27.76 -2.92
N GLN A 25 23.59 28.41 -3.86
CA GLN A 25 24.21 29.22 -4.91
C GLN A 25 23.91 30.72 -4.80
N ARG A 26 22.86 31.09 -4.05
CA ARG A 26 22.39 32.48 -3.95
C ARG A 26 22.13 32.90 -2.51
N LYS A 27 22.49 34.15 -2.23
CA LYS A 27 22.13 34.83 -0.98
C LYS A 27 20.62 35.10 -0.93
N ALA A 28 20.10 35.21 0.30
CA ALA A 28 18.69 35.52 0.51
C ALA A 28 18.34 36.94 0.02
N PHE A 29 19.23 37.88 0.31
CA PHE A 29 19.08 39.28 0.01
C PHE A 29 20.30 39.79 -0.76
N ILE A 30 20.05 40.61 -1.78
CA ILE A 30 21.07 41.26 -2.58
C ILE A 30 21.24 42.68 -2.07
N LEU A 31 22.47 43.06 -1.74
CA LEU A 31 22.79 44.39 -1.23
C LEU A 31 23.07 45.35 -2.40
N GLY A 32 22.20 46.37 -2.55
CA GLY A 32 22.43 47.55 -3.39
C GLY A 32 22.33 48.83 -2.56
N GLU A 33 21.69 49.89 -3.07
CA GLU A 33 21.34 51.08 -2.26
C GLU A 33 20.41 50.71 -1.09
N GLN A 34 19.53 49.73 -1.30
CA GLN A 34 18.72 49.07 -0.28
C GLN A 34 18.80 47.55 -0.47
N PRO A 35 18.61 46.75 0.59
CA PRO A 35 18.55 45.30 0.45
C PRO A 35 17.27 44.89 -0.28
N VAL A 36 17.40 43.94 -1.22
CA VAL A 36 16.27 43.39 -1.98
C VAL A 36 16.27 41.86 -1.88
N LEU A 37 15.11 41.27 -1.62
CA LEU A 37 14.89 39.82 -1.64
C LEU A 37 15.17 39.26 -3.04
N ASP A 38 15.98 38.20 -3.13
CA ASP A 38 16.23 37.52 -4.40
C ASP A 38 14.96 36.84 -4.94
N ILE A 39 14.60 37.15 -6.18
CA ILE A 39 13.36 36.70 -6.81
C ILE A 39 13.35 35.17 -7.01
N GLU A 40 14.49 34.56 -7.35
CA GLU A 40 14.58 33.11 -7.58
C GLU A 40 14.47 32.33 -6.28
N VAL A 41 15.12 32.82 -5.22
CA VAL A 41 14.91 32.32 -3.86
C VAL A 41 13.42 32.42 -3.50
N CYS A 42 12.81 33.58 -3.71
CA CYS A 42 11.40 33.80 -3.43
C CYS A 42 10.48 32.82 -4.18
N LYS A 43 10.73 32.56 -5.46
CA LYS A 43 10.00 31.57 -6.28
C LYS A 43 10.11 30.16 -5.68
N LYS A 44 11.32 29.69 -5.36
CA LYS A 44 11.55 28.36 -4.75
C LYS A 44 10.79 28.22 -3.43
N VAL A 45 10.84 29.25 -2.58
CA VAL A 45 10.12 29.26 -1.30
C VAL A 45 8.61 29.25 -1.55
N CYS A 46 8.09 30.07 -2.45
CA CYS A 46 6.66 30.10 -2.73
C CYS A 46 6.13 28.76 -3.27
N SER A 47 6.91 28.04 -4.09
CA SER A 47 6.56 26.67 -4.53
C SER A 47 6.46 25.71 -3.34
N LEU A 48 7.41 25.76 -2.40
CA LEU A 48 7.35 25.01 -1.14
C LEU A 48 6.09 25.35 -0.33
N LEU A 49 5.76 26.63 -0.19
CA LEU A 49 4.57 27.10 0.53
C LEU A 49 3.27 26.64 -0.13
N LYS A 50 3.19 26.60 -1.46
CA LYS A 50 2.03 26.05 -2.18
C LYS A 50 1.81 24.58 -1.78
N SER A 51 2.89 23.80 -1.64
CA SER A 51 2.77 22.41 -1.21
C SER A 51 2.19 22.25 0.21
N PHE A 52 2.31 23.27 1.05
CA PHE A 52 1.77 23.29 2.42
C PHE A 52 0.39 23.93 2.51
N ASP A 53 -0.27 24.25 1.39
CA ASP A 53 -1.52 25.01 1.38
C ASP A 53 -1.45 26.34 2.17
N CYS A 54 -0.27 26.97 2.21
CA CYS A 54 -0.08 28.26 2.90
C CYS A 54 -0.78 29.41 2.15
N SER A 55 -1.26 30.38 2.91
CA SER A 55 -1.68 31.70 2.40
C SER A 55 -0.46 32.59 2.18
N PHE A 56 -0.43 33.30 1.04
CA PHE A 56 0.65 34.22 0.67
C PHE A 56 0.35 35.66 1.06
N LEU A 57 1.38 36.38 1.49
CA LEU A 57 1.32 37.83 1.68
C LEU A 57 1.57 38.55 0.36
N LYS A 58 0.75 39.55 0.03
CA LYS A 58 0.92 40.35 -1.21
C LYS A 58 2.14 41.28 -1.13
N THR A 59 2.38 41.83 0.05
CA THR A 59 3.49 42.74 0.33
C THR A 59 4.20 42.24 1.57
N VAL A 60 5.52 42.11 1.50
CA VAL A 60 6.33 41.60 2.60
C VAL A 60 7.30 42.68 3.06
N HIS A 61 7.42 42.81 4.37
CA HIS A 61 8.23 43.83 5.01
C HIS A 61 9.55 43.23 5.50
N TYR A 62 10.63 44.00 5.37
CA TYR A 62 11.94 43.61 5.88
C TYR A 62 12.00 43.87 7.37
N GLU A 63 12.45 42.85 8.08
CA GLU A 63 12.63 42.88 9.51
C GLU A 63 14.03 42.41 9.87
N ARG A 64 14.55 42.85 11.02
CA ARG A 64 15.79 42.34 11.59
C ARG A 64 15.48 41.61 12.88
N LEU A 65 16.03 40.41 13.03
CA LEU A 65 15.93 39.69 14.30
C LEU A 65 16.83 40.38 15.34
N LYS A 66 16.27 40.81 16.46
CA LYS A 66 17.07 41.28 17.61
C LYS A 66 17.89 40.12 18.17
N SER A 67 19.16 40.04 17.77
CA SER A 67 20.07 39.00 18.24
C SER A 67 21.50 39.55 18.35
N ASN A 68 22.25 39.07 19.33
CA ASN A 68 23.66 39.44 19.56
C ASN A 68 24.60 38.56 18.72
N LEU A 69 24.23 38.25 17.47
CA LEU A 69 25.04 37.42 16.57
C LEU A 69 26.15 38.28 15.96
N ASN A 70 27.40 38.04 16.37
CA ASN A 70 28.59 38.67 15.79
C ASN A 70 29.03 37.88 14.55
N VAL A 71 28.39 38.13 13.41
CA VAL A 71 28.80 37.57 12.10
C VAL A 71 29.71 38.60 11.41
N PRO A 72 30.91 38.21 10.90
CA PRO A 72 31.83 39.15 10.27
C PRO A 72 31.23 39.83 9.04
N GLU A 73 31.45 41.13 8.87
CA GLU A 73 30.94 41.92 7.74
C GLU A 73 31.39 41.35 6.38
N SER A 74 32.59 40.76 6.32
CA SER A 74 33.14 40.12 5.11
C SER A 74 32.30 38.95 4.58
N THR A 75 31.40 38.40 5.39
CA THR A 75 30.45 37.35 4.96
C THR A 75 29.29 37.93 4.15
N GLY A 76 29.02 39.24 4.26
CA GLY A 76 27.88 39.94 3.68
C GLY A 76 26.54 39.41 4.19
N PHE A 77 26.47 39.08 5.48
CA PHE A 77 25.25 38.78 6.24
C PHE A 77 24.60 40.07 6.73
N LEU A 78 23.30 40.26 6.48
CA LEU A 78 22.57 41.50 6.82
C LEU A 78 21.64 41.35 8.04
N GLY A 79 21.41 40.11 8.49
CA GLY A 79 20.50 39.75 9.57
C GLY A 79 19.02 39.94 9.23
N LEU A 80 18.68 39.93 7.93
CA LEU A 80 17.34 40.24 7.45
C LEU A 80 16.40 39.02 7.50
N SER A 81 15.12 39.31 7.67
CA SER A 81 14.02 38.35 7.64
C SER A 81 12.80 38.96 6.96
N VAL A 82 12.07 38.15 6.21
CA VAL A 82 10.77 38.52 5.63
C VAL A 82 9.76 37.39 5.86
N LYS A 83 8.57 37.73 6.36
CA LYS A 83 7.45 36.80 6.43
C LYS A 83 6.81 36.67 5.04
N VAL A 84 6.71 35.45 4.53
CA VAL A 84 6.23 35.20 3.15
C VAL A 84 4.93 34.41 3.09
N GLY A 85 4.59 33.65 4.13
CA GLY A 85 3.31 32.95 4.20
C GLY A 85 2.91 32.50 5.60
N GLU A 86 1.66 32.08 5.72
CA GLU A 86 1.02 31.69 6.98
C GLU A 86 -0.16 30.73 6.76
N ASN A 87 -0.68 30.16 7.84
CA ASN A 87 -1.90 29.33 7.84
C ASN A 87 -1.88 28.12 6.90
N GLY A 88 -0.73 27.44 6.80
CA GLY A 88 -0.59 26.21 6.04
C GLY A 88 -0.99 24.95 6.81
N ILE A 89 -1.05 23.82 6.12
CA ILE A 89 -1.37 22.50 6.67
C ILE A 89 -0.48 21.44 6.00
N ILE A 90 0.12 20.57 6.81
CA ILE A 90 0.82 19.37 6.34
C ILE A 90 0.18 18.13 6.97
N PRO A 91 -0.38 17.21 6.18
CA PRO A 91 -0.85 15.92 6.68
C PRO A 91 0.33 14.99 7.00
N ILE A 92 0.26 14.33 8.16
CA ILE A 92 1.12 13.19 8.51
C ILE A 92 0.26 11.96 8.74
N GLU A 93 0.78 10.78 8.42
CA GLU A 93 0.11 9.51 8.73
C GLU A 93 0.65 8.94 10.05
N PHE A 94 -0.21 8.85 11.06
CA PHE A 94 0.12 8.32 12.38
C PHE A 94 -0.91 7.26 12.78
N HIS A 95 -0.47 6.04 13.08
CA HIS A 95 -1.36 4.91 13.40
C HIS A 95 -2.49 4.69 12.37
N ARG A 96 -2.17 4.80 11.07
CA ARG A 96 -3.12 4.69 9.94
C ARG A 96 -4.24 5.75 9.95
N ARG A 97 -4.03 6.86 10.65
CA ARG A 97 -4.91 8.04 10.62
C ARG A 97 -4.11 9.22 10.09
N GLN A 98 -4.75 10.05 9.28
CA GLN A 98 -4.18 11.33 8.89
C GLN A 98 -4.38 12.34 10.02
N LYS A 99 -3.27 12.90 10.52
CA LYS A 99 -3.25 14.04 11.43
C LYS A 99 -2.80 15.26 10.64
N LEU A 100 -3.51 16.37 10.78
CA LEU A 100 -3.20 17.62 10.10
C LEU A 100 -2.38 18.50 11.03
N ILE A 101 -1.13 18.79 10.65
CA ILE A 101 -0.26 19.69 11.38
C ILE A 101 -0.35 21.07 10.77
N LYS A 102 -0.74 22.07 11.55
CA LYS A 102 -0.83 23.44 11.06
C LYS A 102 0.54 24.11 11.02
N ILE A 103 0.75 24.92 9.99
CA ILE A 103 1.89 25.82 9.84
C ILE A 103 1.41 27.22 10.17
N GLU A 104 1.92 27.82 11.25
CA GLU A 104 1.53 29.17 11.65
C GLU A 104 2.17 30.21 10.73
N GLU A 105 3.47 30.04 10.46
CA GLU A 105 4.27 31.07 9.79
C GLU A 105 5.42 30.45 9.01
N VAL A 106 5.71 31.02 7.85
CA VAL A 106 6.92 30.75 7.08
C VAL A 106 7.65 32.05 6.73
N ARG A 107 8.95 32.08 7.00
CA ARG A 107 9.83 33.22 6.78
C ARG A 107 11.04 32.85 5.94
N ILE A 108 11.55 33.81 5.17
CA ILE A 108 12.88 33.75 4.58
C ILE A 108 13.81 34.54 5.48
N GLU A 109 14.88 33.90 5.94
CA GLU A 109 15.93 34.44 6.81
C GLU A 109 17.31 34.21 6.14
N GLU A 110 18.31 34.96 6.57
CA GLU A 110 19.71 34.63 6.26
C GLU A 110 20.25 33.58 7.23
N ASP A 111 20.96 32.59 6.70
CA ASP A 111 21.76 31.70 7.56
C ASP A 111 22.91 32.49 8.21
N ALA A 112 23.14 32.27 9.50
CA ALA A 112 24.16 32.97 10.28
C ALA A 112 25.49 32.18 10.38
N GLY A 113 25.59 31.03 9.71
CA GLY A 113 26.67 30.07 9.87
C GLY A 113 26.38 29.01 10.94
N ARG A 114 27.32 28.08 11.10
CA ARG A 114 27.22 26.92 11.99
C ARG A 114 28.44 26.82 12.90
N LEU A 115 28.20 26.51 14.17
CA LEU A 115 29.28 26.08 15.06
C LEU A 115 29.68 24.64 14.74
N ALA A 116 30.95 24.44 14.41
CA ALA A 116 31.58 23.14 14.22
C ALA A 116 32.55 22.88 15.37
N HIS A 117 32.40 21.74 16.03
CA HIS A 117 33.29 21.32 17.11
C HIS A 117 34.19 20.19 16.61
N SER A 118 35.50 20.39 16.65
CA SER A 118 36.49 19.39 16.26
C SER A 118 37.75 19.54 17.11
N ASN A 119 38.28 18.42 17.63
CA ASN A 119 39.53 18.38 18.41
C ASN A 119 39.55 19.37 19.59
N ASN A 120 38.45 19.46 20.38
CA ASN A 120 38.27 20.41 21.48
C ASN A 120 38.33 21.90 21.10
N VAL A 121 38.31 22.22 19.80
CA VAL A 121 38.21 23.59 19.28
C VAL A 121 36.83 23.78 18.67
N THR A 122 36.13 24.82 19.11
CA THR A 122 34.89 25.26 18.47
C THR A 122 35.23 26.31 17.43
N LYS A 123 34.93 26.04 16.17
CA LYS A 123 35.08 26.97 15.05
C LYS A 123 33.70 27.38 14.56
N MET A 124 33.58 28.62 14.12
CA MET A 124 32.37 29.09 13.42
C MET A 124 32.61 28.93 11.92
N ASP A 125 31.73 28.18 11.27
CA ASP A 125 31.70 27.98 9.82
C ASP A 125 30.71 28.97 9.21
N TYR A 126 31.23 29.92 8.45
CA TYR A 126 30.46 30.95 7.75
C TYR A 126 30.23 30.63 6.28
N THR A 127 30.48 29.40 5.81
CA THR A 127 30.33 28.99 4.40
C THR A 127 28.97 29.39 3.82
N TRP A 128 27.92 29.26 4.62
CA TRP A 128 26.54 29.57 4.22
C TRP A 128 26.01 30.89 4.79
N ALA A 129 26.85 31.72 5.41
CA ALA A 129 26.40 33.00 5.96
C ALA A 129 25.80 33.90 4.87
N GLY A 130 24.58 34.42 5.11
CA GLY A 130 23.83 35.23 4.15
C GLY A 130 23.03 34.44 3.09
N TYR A 131 23.15 33.11 3.06
CA TYR A 131 22.36 32.28 2.14
C TYR A 131 20.92 32.10 2.62
N ALA A 132 20.03 31.82 1.67
CA ALA A 132 18.60 31.70 1.91
C ALA A 132 18.23 30.50 2.80
N SER A 133 17.77 30.80 4.01
CA SER A 133 17.17 29.83 4.91
C SER A 133 15.69 30.10 5.09
N VAL A 134 14.86 29.07 4.92
CA VAL A 134 13.43 29.14 5.24
C VAL A 134 13.20 28.68 6.66
N CYS A 135 12.57 29.53 7.47
CA CYS A 135 12.12 29.21 8.81
C CYS A 135 10.62 28.91 8.80
N ILE A 136 10.25 27.68 9.14
CA ILE A 136 8.87 27.19 9.28
C ILE A 136 8.55 27.06 10.76
N LYS A 137 7.47 27.68 11.20
CA LYS A 137 6.93 27.51 12.56
C LYS A 137 5.60 26.76 12.49
N THR A 138 5.54 25.61 13.15
CA THR A 138 4.28 24.85 13.28
C THR A 138 3.42 25.38 14.42
N ALA A 139 2.13 25.04 14.41
CA ALA A 139 1.30 25.16 15.60
C ALA A 139 1.69 24.09 16.63
N ALA A 140 1.22 24.26 17.87
CA ALA A 140 1.44 23.32 18.97
C ALA A 140 0.52 22.10 18.92
N ASP A 141 0.49 21.42 17.76
CA ASP A 141 -0.42 20.31 17.44
C ASP A 141 0.19 18.92 17.72
N PHE A 142 1.50 18.84 17.93
CA PHE A 142 2.19 17.58 18.21
C PHE A 142 1.99 17.17 19.68
N GLU A 143 1.72 15.90 19.90
CA GLU A 143 1.54 15.32 21.24
C GLU A 143 2.70 14.38 21.61
N LEU A 144 3.38 13.80 20.62
CA LEU A 144 4.47 12.84 20.81
C LEU A 144 5.64 13.17 19.88
N GLY A 145 6.84 12.75 20.27
CA GLY A 145 8.06 12.90 19.47
C GLY A 145 7.98 12.15 18.13
N GLU A 146 7.24 11.05 18.07
CA GLU A 146 7.00 10.26 16.86
C GLU A 146 6.28 11.09 15.78
N GLU A 147 5.30 11.89 16.19
CA GLU A 147 4.57 12.77 15.26
C GLU A 147 5.48 13.87 14.70
N ALA A 148 6.36 14.42 15.54
CA ALA A 148 7.36 15.40 15.14
C ALA A 148 8.38 14.80 14.13
N GLU A 149 8.85 13.57 14.37
CA GLU A 149 9.72 12.86 13.43
C GLU A 149 9.03 12.58 12.10
N LEU A 150 7.76 12.13 12.12
CA LEU A 150 6.98 11.91 10.90
C LEU A 150 6.78 13.19 10.09
N PHE A 151 6.50 14.32 10.75
CA PHE A 151 6.41 15.61 10.09
C PHE A 151 7.72 16.03 9.43
N LEU A 152 8.85 15.87 10.12
CA LEU A 152 10.16 16.21 9.55
C LEU A 152 10.52 15.32 8.36
N ASN A 153 10.16 14.03 8.41
CA ASN A 153 10.30 13.13 7.27
C ASN A 153 9.39 13.52 6.10
N GLU A 154 8.15 13.94 6.35
CA GLU A 154 7.24 14.42 5.31
C GLU A 154 7.78 15.70 4.66
N LEU A 155 8.27 16.63 5.47
CA LEU A 155 8.90 17.86 5.00
C LEU A 155 10.12 17.57 4.13
N ARG A 156 11.02 16.68 4.60
CA ARG A 156 12.16 16.18 3.84
C ARG A 156 11.70 15.61 2.49
N ARG A 157 10.72 14.70 2.51
CA ARG A 157 10.21 14.03 1.29
C ARG A 157 9.73 15.05 0.27
N ARG A 158 8.94 16.03 0.67
CA ARG A 158 8.44 17.11 -0.21
C ARG A 158 9.57 17.94 -0.82
N ILE A 159 10.56 18.33 -0.01
CA ILE A 159 11.71 19.13 -0.47
C ILE A 159 12.53 18.35 -1.51
N GLN A 160 12.78 17.06 -1.26
CA GLN A 160 13.47 16.18 -2.20
C GLN A 160 12.65 16.01 -3.49
N TYR A 161 11.35 15.77 -3.37
CA TYR A 161 10.46 15.58 -4.51
C TYR A 161 10.39 16.82 -5.40
N MET A 162 10.38 18.03 -4.81
CA MET A 162 10.40 19.30 -5.53
C MET A 162 11.80 19.71 -6.01
N ARG A 163 12.86 18.97 -5.67
CA ARG A 163 14.26 19.27 -6.03
C ARG A 163 14.69 20.69 -5.63
N LEU A 164 14.25 21.15 -4.45
CA LEU A 164 14.57 22.51 -4.01
C LEU A 164 16.02 22.67 -3.57
N THR A 165 16.70 21.56 -3.25
CA THR A 165 18.08 21.53 -2.74
C THR A 165 19.00 20.78 -3.70
N GLU A 166 20.23 21.25 -3.87
CA GLU A 166 21.20 20.71 -4.83
C GLU A 166 22.33 19.94 -4.14
N ASN A 167 22.53 18.67 -4.50
CA ASN A 167 23.72 17.83 -4.24
C ASN A 167 24.27 17.77 -2.80
N ILE A 168 23.53 18.25 -1.81
CA ILE A 168 23.87 18.16 -0.38
C ILE A 168 22.85 17.23 0.28
N PRO A 169 23.28 16.28 1.14
CA PRO A 169 22.35 15.44 1.89
C PRO A 169 21.34 16.30 2.65
N ILE A 170 20.05 16.07 2.37
CA ILE A 170 18.95 16.91 2.86
C ILE A 170 18.91 17.00 4.39
N GLU A 171 19.35 15.95 5.08
CA GLU A 171 19.45 15.89 6.54
C GLU A 171 20.40 16.94 7.10
N THR A 172 21.39 17.38 6.33
CA THR A 172 22.32 18.44 6.74
C THR A 172 21.76 19.84 6.51
N LEU A 173 20.72 19.96 5.67
CA LEU A 173 20.08 21.23 5.32
C LEU A 173 18.91 21.58 6.25
N ILE A 174 18.29 20.57 6.88
CA ILE A 174 17.16 20.73 7.80
C ILE A 174 17.68 20.77 9.24
N ARG A 175 17.42 21.87 9.93
CA ARG A 175 17.68 22.03 11.38
C ARG A 175 16.37 22.24 12.09
N CYS A 176 16.22 21.70 13.29
CA CYS A 176 14.99 21.81 14.05
C CYS A 176 15.29 22.15 15.51
N ASN A 177 14.50 23.06 16.08
CA ASN A 177 14.32 23.17 17.53
C ASN A 177 12.91 22.71 17.86
N ALA A 178 12.75 21.97 18.95
CA ALA A 178 11.44 21.55 19.46
C ALA A 178 11.09 22.37 20.70
N PHE A 179 9.84 22.76 20.82
CA PHE A 179 9.31 23.46 21.99
C PHE A 179 8.28 22.57 22.64
N VAL A 180 8.55 22.14 23.87
CA VAL A 180 7.77 21.12 24.57
C VAL A 180 7.15 21.73 25.81
N ALA A 181 5.84 21.54 25.96
CA ALA A 181 5.12 21.91 27.16
C ALA A 181 4.08 20.85 27.52
N LEU A 182 3.95 20.58 28.81
CA LEU A 182 2.96 19.68 29.36
C LEU A 182 2.02 20.46 30.27
N ALA A 183 0.72 20.44 29.98
CA ALA A 183 -0.29 21.17 30.73
C ALA A 183 -1.37 20.22 31.26
N ARG A 184 -2.01 20.57 32.38
CA ARG A 184 -3.13 19.78 32.89
C ARG A 184 -4.33 19.94 31.96
N TYR A 185 -4.84 18.85 31.42
CA TYR A 185 -6.00 18.87 30.52
C TYR A 185 -7.24 19.47 31.21
N PRO A 186 -8.04 20.32 30.55
CA PRO A 186 -7.91 20.83 29.16
C PRO A 186 -7.22 22.20 29.05
N LYS A 187 -6.40 22.60 30.04
CA LYS A 187 -5.73 23.90 30.03
C LYS A 187 -4.61 23.94 29.00
N LYS A 188 -4.40 25.11 28.39
CA LYS A 188 -3.22 25.39 27.56
C LYS A 188 -1.99 25.67 28.44
N PRO A 189 -0.77 25.42 27.93
CA PRO A 189 0.45 25.71 28.65
C PRO A 189 0.77 27.21 28.64
N ASP A 190 1.27 27.71 29.77
CA ASP A 190 1.77 29.09 29.91
C ASP A 190 3.30 29.17 29.72
N TYR A 191 3.96 28.03 29.47
CA TYR A 191 5.40 27.91 29.32
C TYR A 191 5.73 26.98 28.16
N TYR A 192 6.95 27.10 27.63
CA TYR A 192 7.55 26.10 26.76
C TYR A 192 9.01 25.89 27.14
N VAL A 193 9.49 24.66 27.11
CA VAL A 193 10.93 24.35 27.18
C VAL A 193 11.46 24.22 25.77
N LYS A 194 12.53 24.96 25.44
CA LYS A 194 13.13 24.93 24.10
C LYS A 194 14.28 23.93 24.07
N LEU A 195 14.12 22.90 23.26
CA LEU A 195 15.14 21.87 23.02
C LEU A 195 16.03 22.25 21.84
N HIS A 196 17.34 22.14 22.07
CA HIS A 196 18.40 22.42 21.11
C HIS A 196 19.30 21.18 20.91
N ASN A 197 20.23 21.27 19.95
CA ASN A 197 21.16 20.19 19.57
C ASN A 197 20.47 18.92 19.01
N LEU A 198 19.39 19.12 18.23
CA LEU A 198 18.63 18.04 17.61
C LEU A 198 19.18 17.75 16.20
N ASN A 199 20.33 17.07 16.14
CA ASN A 199 21.07 16.84 14.90
C ASN A 199 20.49 15.74 13.97
N SER A 200 19.45 15.04 14.39
CA SER A 200 18.72 14.07 13.57
C SER A 200 17.24 14.04 13.94
N PHE A 201 16.37 13.58 13.04
CA PHE A 201 14.93 13.49 13.32
C PHE A 201 14.62 12.49 14.44
N ASN A 202 15.39 11.41 14.53
CA ASN A 202 15.34 10.48 15.66
C ASN A 202 15.71 11.16 16.98
N PHE A 203 16.67 12.11 16.99
CA PHE A 203 16.97 12.90 18.18
C PHE A 203 15.84 13.84 18.56
N VAL A 204 15.14 14.42 17.58
CA VAL A 204 13.92 15.21 17.84
C VAL A 204 12.90 14.34 18.58
N ARG A 205 12.59 13.15 18.06
CA ARG A 205 11.68 12.21 18.72
C ARG A 205 12.10 11.91 20.16
N LYS A 206 13.33 11.44 20.34
CA LYS A 206 13.85 11.04 21.64
C LYS A 206 13.88 12.19 22.64
N ALA A 207 14.33 13.37 22.22
CA ALA A 207 14.43 14.52 23.10
C ALA A 207 13.07 15.06 23.53
N VAL A 208 12.09 15.07 22.61
CA VAL A 208 10.71 15.45 22.92
C VAL A 208 10.10 14.50 23.95
N ASN A 209 10.23 13.18 23.73
CA ASN A 209 9.66 12.18 24.65
C ASN A 209 10.34 12.24 26.04
N ALA A 210 11.68 12.33 26.09
CA ALA A 210 12.41 12.48 27.34
C ALA A 210 12.03 13.77 28.10
N GLU A 211 11.74 14.86 27.37
CA GLU A 211 11.29 16.10 27.99
C GLU A 211 9.84 16.03 28.49
N ILE A 212 8.95 15.34 27.76
CA ILE A 212 7.59 15.05 28.25
C ILE A 212 7.67 14.30 29.58
N ASP A 213 8.42 13.19 29.62
CA ASP A 213 8.56 12.35 30.82
C ASP A 213 9.10 13.15 32.00
N ARG A 214 10.09 14.02 31.76
CA ARG A 214 10.66 14.92 32.77
C ARG A 214 9.61 15.90 33.31
N GLN A 215 8.85 16.55 32.42
CA GLN A 215 7.83 17.50 32.81
C GLN A 215 6.69 16.80 33.58
N GLU A 216 6.29 15.61 33.15
CA GLU A 216 5.28 14.80 33.82
C GLU A 216 5.71 14.44 35.25
N SER A 217 6.96 14.01 35.44
CA SER A 217 7.51 13.69 36.76
C SER A 217 7.48 14.89 37.72
N ILE A 218 7.85 16.08 37.23
CA ILE A 218 7.82 17.32 38.01
C ILE A 218 6.39 17.71 38.37
N LEU A 219 5.47 17.72 37.40
CA LEU A 219 4.09 18.13 37.59
C LEU A 219 3.31 17.14 38.48
N SER A 220 3.57 15.84 38.31
CA SER A 220 2.96 14.77 39.13
C SER A 220 3.43 14.82 40.59
N SER A 221 4.62 15.35 40.83
CA SER A 221 5.17 15.60 42.16
C SER A 221 4.69 16.93 42.78
N GLY A 222 3.86 17.70 42.07
CA GLY A 222 3.36 19.01 42.51
C GLY A 222 4.33 20.17 42.29
N GLY A 223 5.41 19.97 41.54
CA GLY A 223 6.35 21.02 41.17
C GLY A 223 5.85 21.87 39.98
N THR A 224 6.63 22.89 39.64
CA THR A 224 6.37 23.79 38.51
C THR A 224 7.50 23.70 37.49
N VAL A 225 7.15 23.52 36.21
CA VAL A 225 8.14 23.57 35.13
C VAL A 225 8.40 25.03 34.77
N ILE A 226 9.68 25.42 34.73
CA ILE A 226 10.11 26.75 34.30
C ILE A 226 10.43 26.76 32.80
N SER A 227 10.19 27.89 32.14
CA SER A 227 10.54 28.06 30.74
C SER A 227 12.05 28.27 30.60
N GLU A 228 12.75 27.30 30.03
CA GLU A 228 14.22 27.33 29.88
C GLU A 228 14.66 26.83 28.50
N ARG A 229 15.97 26.89 28.24
CA ARG A 229 16.62 26.26 27.08
C ARG A 229 17.42 25.05 27.55
N ARG A 230 17.18 23.90 26.91
CA ARG A 230 17.84 22.63 27.23
C ARG A 230 18.53 22.04 26.00
N LEU A 231 19.60 21.31 26.21
CA LEU A 231 20.33 20.58 25.17
C LEU A 231 19.98 19.10 25.23
N TRP A 232 19.86 18.45 24.07
CA TRP A 232 19.80 17.00 24.00
C TRP A 232 21.21 16.39 24.17
N ASN A 233 21.36 15.52 25.17
CA ASN A 233 22.55 14.70 25.38
C ASN A 233 22.29 13.27 24.86
N GLU A 234 22.78 12.97 23.66
CA GLU A 234 22.61 11.66 23.02
C GLU A 234 23.21 10.51 23.84
N ARG A 235 24.37 10.72 24.49
CA ARG A 235 25.08 9.66 25.21
C ARG A 235 24.28 9.19 26.42
N GLN A 236 23.60 10.11 27.10
CA GLN A 236 22.80 9.81 28.27
C GLN A 236 21.32 9.57 27.94
N ASN A 237 20.87 9.96 26.73
CA ASN A 237 19.46 10.02 26.33
C ASN A 237 18.60 10.90 27.26
N LEU A 238 19.12 12.08 27.63
CA LEU A 238 18.47 13.03 28.55
C LEU A 238 18.51 14.46 27.97
N THR A 239 17.62 15.32 28.46
CA THR A 239 17.74 16.77 28.25
C THR A 239 18.50 17.40 29.42
N GLU A 240 19.45 18.30 29.14
CA GLU A 240 20.25 19.00 30.16
C GLU A 240 19.95 20.50 30.13
N SER A 241 19.87 21.14 31.30
CA SER A 241 19.69 22.60 31.36
C SER A 241 20.94 23.30 30.84
N TYR A 242 20.75 24.30 29.98
CA TYR A 242 21.84 25.07 29.39
C TYR A 242 21.81 26.54 29.81
N LYS A 243 20.63 27.18 29.69
CA LYS A 243 20.45 28.58 30.09
C LYS A 243 19.03 28.81 30.60
N SER A 244 18.92 29.35 31.80
CA SER A 244 17.65 29.84 32.35
C SER A 244 17.18 31.08 31.56
N ARG A 245 15.87 31.20 31.30
CA ARG A 245 15.29 32.46 30.83
C ARG A 245 15.16 33.37 32.04
N LEU A 246 16.05 34.35 32.18
CA LEU A 246 15.82 35.43 33.16
C LEU A 246 14.60 36.26 32.72
N SER A 247 13.89 36.73 33.73
CA SER A 247 12.55 37.33 33.79
C SER A 247 12.14 38.34 32.69
N ASP A 248 10.83 38.29 32.44
CA ASP A 248 9.92 39.24 31.77
C ASP A 248 9.68 39.11 30.24
N SER A 249 8.55 38.47 29.94
CA SER A 249 7.85 38.23 28.67
C SER A 249 8.26 36.98 27.86
N PRO A 250 7.29 36.27 27.24
CA PRO A 250 7.59 35.30 26.20
C PRO A 250 8.24 36.05 25.04
N GLU A 251 9.56 35.95 24.92
CA GLU A 251 10.30 36.36 23.73
C GLU A 251 9.80 35.54 22.52
N ASN A 252 8.66 35.95 21.96
CA ASN A 252 8.50 35.93 20.52
C ASN A 252 9.78 36.56 19.96
N ARG A 253 10.40 35.93 18.97
CA ARG A 253 11.48 36.55 18.18
C ARG A 253 11.07 38.00 17.91
N GLN A 254 11.72 38.96 18.57
CA GLN A 254 11.39 40.35 18.38
C GLN A 254 12.04 40.76 17.07
N PHE A 255 11.21 40.77 16.04
CA PHE A 255 11.54 41.31 14.74
C PHE A 255 11.35 42.82 14.80
N GLU A 256 12.39 43.55 14.46
CA GLU A 256 12.34 45.00 14.33
C GLU A 256 12.10 45.36 12.86
N LEU A 257 11.00 46.07 12.60
CA LEU A 257 10.62 46.50 11.26
C LEU A 257 11.61 47.56 10.75
N LEU A 258 12.16 47.33 9.55
CA LEU A 258 13.04 48.30 8.89
C LEU A 258 12.19 49.30 8.09
N GLY A 259 11.66 50.32 8.79
CA GLY A 259 10.76 51.32 8.21
C GLY A 259 11.36 52.18 7.09
N ASN A 260 12.68 52.18 6.94
CA ASN A 260 13.42 52.90 5.91
C ASN A 260 13.66 52.08 4.62
N VAL A 261 13.32 50.79 4.61
CA VAL A 261 13.45 49.92 3.43
C VAL A 261 12.10 49.75 2.76
N LYS A 262 12.04 49.94 1.44
CA LYS A 262 10.78 49.76 0.70
C LYS A 262 10.32 48.29 0.79
N PRO A 263 9.04 48.02 1.13
CA PRO A 263 8.51 46.65 1.15
C PRO A 263 8.63 45.97 -0.21
N PHE A 264 8.79 44.64 -0.19
CA PHE A 264 8.85 43.84 -1.41
C PHE A 264 7.45 43.44 -1.86
N ASP A 265 7.15 43.68 -3.13
CA ASP A 265 5.87 43.30 -3.75
C ASP A 265 5.96 41.87 -4.31
N MET A 266 5.22 40.95 -3.70
CA MET A 266 5.17 39.55 -4.09
C MET A 266 4.30 39.31 -5.33
N THR A 267 3.50 40.29 -5.75
CA THR A 267 2.51 40.12 -6.82
C THR A 267 3.16 39.62 -8.10
N LYS A 268 4.32 40.14 -8.48
CA LYS A 268 5.06 39.70 -9.67
C LYS A 268 5.49 38.23 -9.56
N VAL A 269 6.03 37.82 -8.41
CA VAL A 269 6.44 36.43 -8.15
C VAL A 269 5.24 35.48 -8.21
N LEU A 270 4.12 35.87 -7.60
CA LEU A 270 2.89 35.06 -7.58
C LEU A 270 2.24 34.94 -8.97
N LEU A 271 2.29 36.01 -9.78
CA LEU A 271 1.80 36.00 -11.16
C LEU A 271 2.67 35.10 -12.05
N GLU A 272 4.00 35.21 -11.96
CA GLU A 272 4.93 34.35 -12.71
C GLU A 272 4.74 32.87 -12.33
N LEU A 273 4.57 32.57 -11.04
CA LEU A 273 4.23 31.23 -10.54
C LEU A 273 2.85 30.71 -10.98
N SER A 274 2.01 31.57 -11.57
CA SER A 274 0.70 31.22 -12.13
C SER A 274 0.69 31.25 -13.66
N GLN A 275 1.72 31.83 -14.31
CA GLN A 275 1.86 31.94 -15.76
C GLN A 275 2.86 30.93 -16.34
N GLU A 276 3.88 30.54 -15.58
CA GLU A 276 4.79 29.42 -15.90
C GLU A 276 4.06 28.06 -16.03
N ASP A 277 2.74 28.03 -15.78
CA ASP A 277 1.81 26.92 -16.03
C ASP A 277 1.76 26.43 -17.50
N LEU A 278 2.38 27.14 -18.45
CA LEU A 278 2.22 26.86 -19.89
C LEU A 278 3.49 26.53 -20.69
N THR A 279 4.71 26.84 -20.25
CA THR A 279 5.85 26.86 -21.21
C THR A 279 7.23 26.35 -20.78
N ASP A 280 7.54 26.02 -19.52
CA ASP A 280 8.93 25.60 -19.22
C ASP A 280 9.09 24.54 -18.11
N SER A 281 9.88 23.51 -18.41
CA SER A 281 10.07 22.30 -17.59
C SER A 281 11.20 22.40 -16.57
N SER A 282 11.85 23.56 -16.45
CA SER A 282 13.10 23.73 -15.70
C SER A 282 12.92 24.19 -14.25
N PHE A 283 11.79 24.82 -13.88
CA PHE A 283 11.51 25.26 -12.50
C PHE A 283 10.06 25.01 -12.04
N GLY A 284 9.85 23.87 -11.37
CA GLY A 284 9.15 23.80 -10.07
C GLY A 284 7.68 24.22 -9.84
N SER A 285 6.91 24.77 -10.78
CA SER A 285 5.57 25.29 -10.42
C SER A 285 4.44 24.24 -10.41
N LYS A 286 4.61 23.09 -11.07
CA LYS A 286 3.67 21.95 -11.00
C LYS A 286 4.37 20.61 -10.84
N VAL A 287 5.27 20.50 -9.86
CA VAL A 287 5.66 19.18 -9.36
C VAL A 287 4.46 18.61 -8.60
N GLU A 288 3.71 17.74 -9.27
CA GLU A 288 2.61 16.98 -8.66
C GLU A 288 3.10 16.33 -7.36
N GLN A 289 2.38 16.53 -6.26
CA GLN A 289 2.83 16.02 -4.97
C GLN A 289 2.75 14.49 -4.93
N PRO A 290 3.59 13.80 -4.13
CA PRO A 290 3.62 12.32 -4.08
C PRO A 290 2.25 11.69 -3.85
N ALA A 291 1.45 12.26 -2.94
CA ALA A 291 0.12 11.75 -2.61
C ALA A 291 -0.90 11.95 -3.74
N GLU A 292 -0.84 13.08 -4.43
CA GLU A 292 -1.70 13.37 -5.59
C GLU A 292 -1.35 12.46 -6.75
N ARG A 293 -0.05 12.33 -7.03
CA ARG A 293 0.48 11.43 -8.05
C ARG A 293 0.09 9.99 -7.77
N CYS A 294 0.27 9.51 -6.54
CA CYS A 294 -0.16 8.17 -6.15
C CYS A 294 -1.65 7.95 -6.44
N LYS A 295 -2.52 8.87 -6.02
CA LYS A 295 -3.95 8.80 -6.30
C LYS A 295 -4.24 8.78 -7.80
N ARG A 296 -3.52 9.58 -8.60
CA ARG A 296 -3.64 9.59 -10.06
C ARG A 296 -3.19 8.25 -10.66
N LEU A 297 -2.04 7.71 -10.26
CA LEU A 297 -1.55 6.42 -10.77
C LEU A 297 -2.52 5.27 -10.43
N CYS A 298 -3.10 5.25 -9.23
CA CYS A 298 -4.16 4.30 -8.87
C CYS A 298 -5.37 4.41 -9.80
N ASN A 299 -5.86 5.64 -10.03
CA ASN A 299 -7.06 5.86 -10.85
C ASN A 299 -6.83 5.62 -12.35
N GLN A 300 -5.67 6.02 -12.85
CA GLN A 300 -5.34 6.02 -14.28
C GLN A 300 -4.83 4.65 -14.76
N TYR A 301 -4.03 3.98 -13.93
CA TYR A 301 -3.34 2.74 -14.31
C TYR A 301 -3.85 1.51 -13.54
N GLY A 302 -4.81 1.67 -12.63
CA GLY A 302 -5.36 0.56 -11.84
C GLY A 302 -4.36 -0.01 -10.82
N LEU A 303 -3.32 0.75 -10.45
CA LEU A 303 -2.36 0.29 -9.45
C LEU A 303 -3.00 0.20 -8.07
N VAL A 304 -2.66 -0.85 -7.32
CA VAL A 304 -3.02 -0.95 -5.90
C VAL A 304 -2.28 0.15 -5.13
N LYS A 305 -2.94 0.79 -4.15
CA LYS A 305 -2.39 1.91 -3.38
C LYS A 305 -0.97 1.66 -2.86
N VAL A 306 -0.71 0.49 -2.26
CA VAL A 306 0.62 0.15 -1.70
C VAL A 306 1.72 0.18 -2.78
N ARG A 307 1.42 -0.29 -3.98
CA ARG A 307 2.34 -0.30 -5.12
C ARG A 307 2.55 1.10 -5.68
N ALA A 308 1.47 1.88 -5.81
CA ALA A 308 1.54 3.27 -6.23
C ALA A 308 2.30 4.15 -5.22
N ASP A 309 2.11 3.92 -3.92
CA ASP A 309 2.85 4.58 -2.84
C ASP A 309 4.34 4.28 -2.96
N PHE A 310 4.72 3.02 -3.18
CA PHE A 310 6.11 2.66 -3.44
C PHE A 310 6.65 3.41 -4.67
N ILE A 311 5.98 3.36 -5.81
CA ILE A 311 6.44 4.09 -7.01
C ILE A 311 6.60 5.59 -6.74
N CYS A 312 5.63 6.22 -6.06
CA CYS A 312 5.57 7.66 -5.81
C CYS A 312 6.44 8.15 -4.65
N ASP A 313 6.99 7.26 -3.82
CA ASP A 313 7.85 7.64 -2.70
C ASP A 313 9.18 8.27 -3.17
N ASP A 314 9.62 7.95 -4.39
CA ASP A 314 10.74 8.61 -5.06
C ASP A 314 10.30 9.21 -6.40
N LYS A 315 10.66 10.48 -6.64
CA LYS A 315 10.25 11.19 -7.85
C LYS A 315 10.84 10.55 -9.10
N GLU A 316 12.10 10.15 -9.05
CA GLU A 316 12.81 9.63 -10.22
C GLU A 316 12.26 8.27 -10.63
N ARG A 317 11.92 7.44 -9.64
CA ARG A 317 11.18 6.19 -9.84
C ARG A 317 9.80 6.42 -10.45
N ALA A 318 9.03 7.38 -9.95
CA ALA A 318 7.72 7.70 -10.51
C ALA A 318 7.82 8.25 -11.94
N ASP A 319 8.78 9.14 -12.22
CA ASP A 319 9.05 9.65 -13.56
C ASP A 319 9.49 8.55 -14.52
N PHE A 320 10.33 7.63 -14.06
CA PHE A 320 10.77 6.47 -14.82
C PHE A 320 9.60 5.56 -15.17
N PHE A 321 8.74 5.25 -14.20
CA PHE A 321 7.54 4.44 -14.40
C PHE A 321 6.62 5.03 -15.47
N GLU A 322 6.25 6.31 -15.33
CA GLU A 322 5.33 6.95 -16.29
C GLU A 322 5.95 7.06 -17.69
N LYS A 323 7.25 7.33 -17.78
CA LYS A 323 7.96 7.28 -19.07
C LYS A 323 7.92 5.88 -19.67
N ALA A 324 8.20 4.84 -18.90
CA ALA A 324 8.16 3.47 -19.40
C ALA A 324 6.75 3.10 -19.92
N VAL A 325 5.71 3.50 -19.21
CA VAL A 325 4.32 3.33 -19.65
C VAL A 325 4.04 4.12 -20.94
N SER A 326 4.55 5.34 -21.06
CA SER A 326 4.41 6.15 -22.29
C SER A 326 5.10 5.52 -23.51
N PHE A 327 6.15 4.71 -23.29
CA PHE A 327 6.81 3.91 -24.33
C PHE A 327 6.13 2.56 -24.61
N GLY A 328 4.94 2.32 -24.05
CA GLY A 328 4.13 1.13 -24.34
C GLY A 328 4.29 -0.02 -23.35
N ALA A 329 5.01 0.17 -22.25
CA ALA A 329 5.01 -0.83 -21.18
C ALA A 329 3.62 -0.96 -20.55
N ASP A 330 3.19 -2.19 -20.29
CA ASP A 330 1.97 -2.41 -19.51
C ASP A 330 2.14 -1.85 -18.08
N PRO A 331 1.24 -0.99 -17.57
CA PRO A 331 1.45 -0.33 -16.28
C PRO A 331 1.59 -1.29 -15.10
N ILE A 332 0.82 -2.38 -15.07
CA ILE A 332 0.85 -3.33 -13.95
C ILE A 332 2.15 -4.13 -14.00
N MET A 333 2.55 -4.58 -15.20
CA MET A 333 3.81 -5.29 -15.41
C MET A 333 5.02 -4.39 -15.11
N ALA A 334 5.01 -3.14 -15.60
CA ALA A 334 6.08 -2.18 -15.40
C ALA A 334 6.31 -1.88 -13.91
N GLU A 335 5.24 -1.61 -13.17
CA GLU A 335 5.31 -1.41 -11.71
C GLU A 335 5.96 -2.61 -11.04
N HIS A 336 5.47 -3.82 -11.33
CA HIS A 336 5.96 -5.03 -10.71
C HIS A 336 7.47 -5.21 -10.95
N TRP A 337 7.91 -5.11 -12.22
CA TRP A 337 9.31 -5.31 -12.59
C TRP A 337 10.23 -4.20 -12.08
N ILE A 338 9.73 -2.97 -11.95
CA ILE A 338 10.45 -1.90 -11.27
C ILE A 338 10.67 -2.28 -9.80
N SER A 339 9.58 -2.64 -9.10
CA SER A 339 9.59 -2.96 -7.67
C SER A 339 10.42 -4.21 -7.33
N SER A 340 10.37 -5.27 -8.14
CA SER A 340 10.95 -6.58 -7.82
C SER A 340 12.36 -6.80 -8.37
N GLU A 341 12.61 -6.41 -9.63
CA GLU A 341 13.86 -6.74 -10.34
C GLU A 341 14.77 -5.52 -10.53
N LEU A 342 14.24 -4.41 -11.08
CA LEU A 342 15.06 -3.22 -11.38
C LEU A 342 15.59 -2.59 -10.10
N MET A 343 14.73 -2.30 -9.12
CA MET A 343 15.17 -1.70 -7.85
C MET A 343 16.10 -2.62 -7.06
N LYS A 344 15.93 -3.95 -7.18
CA LYS A 344 16.85 -4.93 -6.59
C LYS A 344 18.22 -4.91 -7.27
N LEU A 345 18.25 -4.82 -8.60
CA LEU A 345 19.48 -4.69 -9.39
C LEU A 345 20.24 -3.41 -9.01
N LEU A 346 19.55 -2.27 -9.01
CA LEU A 346 20.10 -0.96 -8.67
C LEU A 346 20.65 -0.91 -7.23
N LYS A 347 19.91 -1.49 -6.27
CA LYS A 347 20.36 -1.58 -4.87
C LYS A 347 21.61 -2.45 -4.74
N ARG A 348 21.71 -3.56 -5.48
CA ARG A 348 22.88 -4.44 -5.47
C ARG A 348 24.12 -3.76 -6.02
N THR A 349 23.96 -2.87 -7.01
CA THR A 349 25.07 -2.13 -7.63
C THR A 349 25.33 -0.77 -7.01
N GLY A 350 24.48 -0.31 -6.08
CA GLY A 350 24.61 1.00 -5.44
C GLY A 350 24.34 2.17 -6.38
N THR A 351 23.58 1.95 -7.46
CA THR A 351 23.27 2.97 -8.47
C THR A 351 21.85 3.51 -8.29
N SER A 352 21.63 4.79 -8.59
CA SER A 352 20.27 5.35 -8.64
C SER A 352 19.59 5.02 -9.97
N ILE A 353 18.26 5.11 -10.01
CA ILE A 353 17.50 4.90 -11.25
C ILE A 353 17.82 5.95 -12.33
N SER A 354 18.15 7.17 -11.92
CA SER A 354 18.60 8.25 -12.80
C SER A 354 20.01 8.05 -13.36
N GLN A 355 20.86 7.27 -12.69
CA GLN A 355 22.23 6.96 -13.13
C GLN A 355 22.33 5.64 -13.90
N SER A 356 21.24 4.88 -13.99
CA SER A 356 21.23 3.60 -14.69
C SER A 356 21.27 3.78 -16.20
N SER A 357 22.04 2.93 -16.88
CA SER A 357 22.03 2.76 -18.34
C SER A 357 20.75 2.08 -18.87
N VAL A 358 19.96 1.47 -17.97
CA VAL A 358 18.60 1.00 -18.24
C VAL A 358 17.68 2.22 -18.25
N THR A 359 17.49 2.82 -19.42
CA THR A 359 16.53 3.93 -19.59
C THR A 359 15.08 3.43 -19.56
N ALA A 360 14.12 4.33 -19.32
CA ALA A 360 12.70 4.00 -19.31
C ALA A 360 12.23 3.40 -20.65
N GLU A 361 12.77 3.87 -21.77
CA GLU A 361 12.49 3.36 -23.12
C GLU A 361 13.00 1.92 -23.29
N ARG A 362 14.26 1.66 -22.92
CA ARG A 362 14.85 0.31 -23.00
C ARG A 362 14.11 -0.66 -22.09
N PHE A 363 13.79 -0.23 -20.87
CA PHE A 363 12.99 -1.02 -19.95
C PHE A 363 11.60 -1.33 -20.54
N ALA A 364 10.92 -0.32 -21.10
CA ALA A 364 9.62 -0.52 -21.74
C ALA A 364 9.69 -1.52 -22.89
N ARG A 365 10.75 -1.45 -23.72
CA ARG A 365 10.96 -2.40 -24.80
C ARG A 365 11.10 -3.84 -24.28
N VAL A 366 11.84 -4.06 -23.19
CA VAL A 366 11.91 -5.39 -22.53
C VAL A 366 10.52 -5.85 -22.08
N MET A 367 9.73 -4.97 -21.46
CA MET A 367 8.38 -5.32 -21.01
C MET A 367 7.43 -5.65 -22.18
N VAL A 368 7.54 -4.93 -23.29
CA VAL A 368 6.76 -5.20 -24.51
C VAL A 368 7.09 -6.59 -25.07
N LEU A 369 8.39 -6.94 -25.16
CA LEU A 369 8.83 -8.25 -25.62
C LEU A 369 8.37 -9.39 -24.69
N LEU A 370 8.40 -9.14 -23.38
CA LEU A 370 7.91 -10.09 -22.38
C LEU A 370 6.40 -10.30 -22.50
N LYS A 371 5.62 -9.21 -22.65
CA LYS A 371 4.16 -9.28 -22.82
C LYS A 371 3.76 -9.96 -24.12
N ALA A 372 4.53 -9.78 -25.19
CA ALA A 372 4.33 -10.46 -26.47
C ALA A 372 4.71 -11.97 -26.42
N GLY A 373 5.35 -12.44 -25.35
CA GLY A 373 5.82 -13.82 -25.22
C GLY A 373 7.02 -14.16 -26.11
N GLU A 374 7.70 -13.15 -26.66
CA GLU A 374 8.93 -13.32 -27.45
C GLU A 374 10.12 -13.71 -26.57
N ILE A 375 10.10 -13.25 -25.32
CA ILE A 375 11.02 -13.63 -24.25
C ILE A 375 10.23 -14.03 -23.00
N HIS A 376 10.85 -14.82 -22.13
CA HIS A 376 10.30 -15.18 -20.83
C HIS A 376 11.10 -14.51 -19.71
N SER A 377 10.62 -14.62 -18.47
CA SER A 377 11.17 -13.87 -17.33
C SER A 377 12.67 -14.07 -17.10
N SER A 378 13.23 -15.26 -17.38
CA SER A 378 14.68 -15.49 -17.23
C SER A 378 15.50 -14.67 -18.22
N ILE A 379 15.10 -14.66 -19.50
CA ILE A 379 15.75 -13.86 -20.54
C ILE A 379 15.58 -12.37 -20.24
N ALA A 380 14.39 -11.94 -19.79
CA ALA A 380 14.16 -10.55 -19.42
C ALA A 380 15.06 -10.07 -18.27
N LYS A 381 15.26 -10.89 -17.22
CA LYS A 381 16.20 -10.58 -16.12
C LYS A 381 17.65 -10.49 -16.62
N GLN A 382 18.06 -11.44 -17.46
CA GLN A 382 19.39 -11.44 -18.07
C GLN A 382 19.61 -10.20 -18.96
N LEU A 383 18.60 -9.81 -19.72
CA LEU A 383 18.64 -8.63 -20.58
C LEU A 383 18.72 -7.34 -19.76
N LEU A 384 17.93 -7.19 -18.70
CA LEU A 384 18.03 -6.03 -17.80
C LEU A 384 19.41 -5.93 -17.13
N GLN A 385 19.99 -7.07 -16.72
CA GLN A 385 21.34 -7.09 -16.18
C GLN A 385 22.38 -6.68 -17.22
N TYR A 386 22.29 -7.20 -18.44
CA TYR A 386 23.19 -6.83 -19.53
C TYR A 386 23.09 -5.35 -19.86
N LEU A 387 21.87 -4.82 -20.01
CA LEU A 387 21.62 -3.41 -20.26
C LEU A 387 22.23 -2.54 -19.16
N HIS A 388 22.12 -2.94 -17.89
CA HIS A 388 22.71 -2.22 -16.78
C HIS A 388 24.25 -2.20 -16.85
N GLU A 389 24.87 -3.34 -17.13
CA GLU A 389 26.34 -3.48 -17.14
C GLU A 389 27.02 -2.89 -18.38
N LYS A 390 26.40 -3.03 -19.55
CA LYS A 390 27.03 -2.72 -20.86
C LYS A 390 26.27 -1.70 -21.69
N GLY A 391 25.01 -1.41 -21.37
CA GLY A 391 24.13 -0.62 -22.22
C GLY A 391 23.78 -1.32 -23.53
N GLY A 392 23.34 -0.54 -24.52
CA GLY A 392 22.90 -1.02 -25.83
C GLY A 392 21.37 -1.08 -25.98
N GLU A 393 20.91 -1.48 -27.16
CA GLU A 393 19.49 -1.59 -27.47
C GLU A 393 18.97 -3.02 -27.24
N PRO A 394 17.81 -3.20 -26.58
CA PRO A 394 17.29 -4.51 -26.22
C PRO A 394 17.20 -5.49 -27.38
N ASP A 395 16.69 -5.04 -28.52
CA ASP A 395 16.51 -5.88 -29.73
C ASP A 395 17.84 -6.34 -30.32
N GLU A 396 18.84 -5.46 -30.37
CA GLU A 396 20.18 -5.78 -30.88
C GLU A 396 20.88 -6.80 -29.98
N ILE A 397 20.77 -6.63 -28.67
CA ILE A 397 21.35 -7.57 -27.69
C ILE A 397 20.72 -8.95 -27.86
N LEU A 398 19.40 -9.02 -28.06
CA LEU A 398 18.72 -10.30 -28.31
C LEU A 398 19.19 -10.97 -29.61
N LEU A 399 19.39 -10.19 -30.68
CA LEU A 399 19.88 -10.69 -31.97
C LEU A 399 21.32 -11.18 -31.89
N VAL A 400 22.25 -10.36 -31.38
CA VAL A 400 23.68 -10.66 -31.32
C VAL A 400 23.96 -11.87 -30.41
N ASN A 401 23.25 -11.98 -29.29
CA ASN A 401 23.43 -13.10 -28.37
C ASN A 401 22.52 -14.31 -28.70
N ASN A 402 21.71 -14.21 -29.78
CA ASN A 402 20.71 -15.21 -30.17
C ASN A 402 19.78 -15.63 -29.02
N TRP A 403 19.36 -14.67 -28.19
CA TRP A 403 18.50 -14.87 -27.02
C TRP A 403 17.03 -14.94 -27.40
N LYS A 404 16.70 -15.79 -28.38
CA LYS A 404 15.30 -16.02 -28.78
C LYS A 404 14.71 -17.17 -27.99
N GLN A 405 13.51 -16.98 -27.46
CA GLN A 405 12.81 -18.04 -26.74
C GLN A 405 12.51 -19.23 -27.67
N ILE A 406 12.88 -20.44 -27.24
CA ILE A 406 12.57 -21.68 -27.95
C ILE A 406 11.23 -22.21 -27.43
N THR A 407 10.20 -22.14 -28.26
CA THR A 407 8.85 -22.70 -28.00
C THR A 407 8.49 -23.83 -28.97
N SER A 408 9.30 -24.05 -30.01
CA SER A 408 9.01 -25.04 -31.05
C SER A 408 9.08 -26.47 -30.51
N LYS A 409 7.94 -27.16 -30.55
CA LYS A 409 7.84 -28.58 -30.17
C LYS A 409 8.81 -29.46 -30.97
N LYS A 410 9.08 -29.12 -32.23
CA LYS A 410 10.01 -29.87 -33.10
C LYS A 410 11.44 -29.88 -32.55
N VAL A 411 11.85 -28.81 -31.89
CA VAL A 411 13.20 -28.67 -31.30
C VAL A 411 13.25 -29.26 -29.89
N LEU A 412 12.20 -29.05 -29.09
CA LEU A 412 12.17 -29.46 -27.69
C LEU A 412 11.88 -30.96 -27.50
N LEU A 413 11.04 -31.58 -28.34
CA LEU A 413 10.66 -32.99 -28.18
C LEU A 413 11.87 -33.95 -28.19
N PRO A 414 12.82 -33.85 -29.14
CA PRO A 414 14.00 -34.72 -29.13
C PRO A 414 14.84 -34.58 -27.85
N LEU A 415 15.02 -33.36 -27.36
CA LEU A 415 15.76 -33.08 -26.11
C LEU A 415 15.05 -33.66 -24.89
N ILE A 416 13.72 -33.55 -24.87
CA ILE A 416 12.88 -34.11 -23.81
C ILE A 416 12.96 -35.65 -23.81
N GLN A 417 12.82 -36.28 -24.96
CA GLN A 417 12.91 -37.74 -25.08
C GLN A 417 14.28 -38.27 -24.68
N LYS A 418 15.35 -37.56 -25.09
CA LYS A 418 16.72 -37.83 -24.64
C LYS A 418 16.83 -37.72 -23.11
N THR A 419 16.37 -36.61 -22.53
CA THR A 419 16.41 -36.37 -21.07
C THR A 419 15.64 -37.46 -20.31
N ILE A 420 14.47 -37.88 -20.81
CA ILE A 420 13.67 -38.97 -20.25
C ILE A 420 14.45 -40.30 -20.28
N SER A 421 15.10 -40.61 -21.40
CA SER A 421 15.87 -41.85 -21.57
C SER A 421 17.12 -41.91 -20.68
N GLU A 422 17.77 -40.76 -20.44
CA GLU A 422 18.98 -40.64 -19.64
C GLU A 422 18.70 -40.61 -18.13
N ASN A 423 17.45 -40.32 -17.72
CA ASN A 423 17.04 -40.20 -16.31
C ASN A 423 15.83 -41.11 -15.99
N PRO A 424 15.96 -42.45 -16.09
CA PRO A 424 14.83 -43.36 -15.96
C PRO A 424 14.26 -43.41 -14.53
N ARG A 425 15.08 -43.23 -13.50
CA ARG A 425 14.63 -43.28 -12.09
C ARG A 425 13.72 -42.09 -11.75
N GLU A 426 14.13 -40.91 -12.17
CA GLU A 426 13.44 -39.63 -11.98
C GLU A 426 12.15 -39.61 -12.79
N THR A 427 12.20 -40.16 -14.01
CA THR A 427 11.03 -40.35 -14.88
C THR A 427 10.00 -41.29 -14.26
N GLU A 428 10.42 -42.41 -13.68
CA GLU A 428 9.50 -43.37 -13.07
C GLU A 428 8.83 -42.79 -11.83
N LYS A 429 9.56 -42.04 -11.00
CA LYS A 429 9.01 -41.27 -9.89
C LYS A 429 7.96 -40.26 -10.36
N LEU A 430 8.25 -39.53 -11.44
CA LEU A 430 7.31 -38.60 -12.04
C LEU A 430 6.04 -39.28 -12.57
N ARG A 431 6.17 -40.45 -13.21
CA ARG A 431 5.01 -41.25 -13.64
C ARG A 431 4.17 -41.77 -12.48
N LYS A 432 4.77 -41.97 -11.31
CA LYS A 432 4.06 -42.34 -10.07
C LYS A 432 3.40 -41.13 -9.38
N GLY A 433 3.52 -39.93 -9.94
CA GLY A 433 2.96 -38.69 -9.39
C GLY A 433 3.90 -37.95 -8.42
N GLU A 434 5.14 -38.40 -8.23
CA GLU A 434 6.11 -37.63 -7.44
C GLU A 434 6.65 -36.46 -8.27
N MET A 435 6.28 -35.23 -7.91
CA MET A 435 6.59 -34.04 -8.74
C MET A 435 7.94 -33.39 -8.49
N ALA A 436 8.63 -33.76 -7.41
CA ALA A 436 9.95 -33.22 -7.10
C ALA A 436 10.97 -33.33 -8.26
N PRO A 437 11.02 -34.43 -9.04
CA PRO A 437 11.95 -34.55 -10.16
C PRO A 437 11.59 -33.69 -11.38
N LEU A 438 10.39 -33.10 -11.46
CA LEU A 438 9.99 -32.32 -12.64
C LEU A 438 10.88 -31.09 -12.82
N GLU A 439 11.16 -30.37 -11.73
CA GLU A 439 12.04 -29.20 -11.77
C GLU A 439 13.48 -29.58 -12.14
N PHE A 440 13.94 -30.74 -11.66
CA PHE A 440 15.26 -31.26 -12.01
C PHE A 440 15.37 -31.55 -13.51
N LEU A 441 14.42 -32.31 -14.09
CA LEU A 441 14.42 -32.62 -15.53
C LEU A 441 14.23 -31.36 -16.38
N THR A 442 13.38 -30.43 -15.94
CA THR A 442 13.23 -29.12 -16.59
C THR A 442 14.56 -28.37 -16.57
N GLY A 443 15.27 -28.36 -15.44
CA GLY A 443 16.58 -27.73 -15.28
C GLY A 443 17.65 -28.30 -16.21
N LEU A 444 17.66 -29.61 -16.46
CA LEU A 444 18.57 -30.25 -17.41
C LEU A 444 18.33 -29.74 -18.84
N ILE A 445 17.08 -29.68 -19.27
CA ILE A 445 16.70 -29.18 -20.60
C ILE A 445 16.98 -27.68 -20.72
N MET A 446 16.70 -26.92 -19.67
CA MET A 446 17.04 -25.49 -19.61
C MET A 446 18.56 -25.29 -19.74
N LYS A 447 19.37 -26.14 -19.10
CA LYS A 447 20.83 -26.09 -19.22
C LYS A 447 21.32 -26.43 -20.63
N GLU A 448 20.76 -27.48 -21.25
CA GLU A 448 21.13 -27.89 -22.62
C GLU A 448 20.74 -26.83 -23.66
N THR A 449 19.69 -26.05 -23.38
CA THR A 449 19.22 -24.94 -24.24
C THR A 449 19.78 -23.57 -23.83
N ASN A 450 20.78 -23.51 -22.95
CA ASN A 450 21.37 -22.26 -22.43
C ASN A 450 20.34 -21.27 -21.86
N GLY A 451 19.26 -21.78 -21.27
CA GLY A 451 18.19 -20.97 -20.69
C GLY A 451 17.20 -20.39 -21.70
N LEU A 452 17.29 -20.76 -22.98
CA LEU A 452 16.45 -20.20 -24.05
C LEU A 452 15.09 -20.89 -24.19
N ALA A 453 14.97 -22.15 -23.78
CA ALA A 453 13.70 -22.86 -23.82
C ALA A 453 12.66 -22.19 -22.91
N SER A 454 11.40 -22.18 -23.35
CA SER A 454 10.30 -21.75 -22.49
C SER A 454 10.08 -22.79 -21.38
N PRO A 455 10.25 -22.44 -20.08
CA PRO A 455 10.09 -23.40 -19.00
C PRO A 455 8.70 -24.02 -18.97
N LEU A 456 7.66 -23.23 -19.27
CA LEU A 456 6.28 -23.69 -19.33
C LEU A 456 6.09 -24.74 -20.42
N VAL A 457 6.60 -24.48 -21.63
CA VAL A 457 6.48 -25.42 -22.76
C VAL A 457 7.24 -26.70 -22.48
N VAL A 458 8.45 -26.60 -21.89
CA VAL A 458 9.25 -27.78 -21.50
C VAL A 458 8.50 -28.61 -20.47
N LYS A 459 7.99 -27.99 -19.40
CA LYS A 459 7.18 -28.69 -18.38
C LYS A 459 5.96 -29.36 -18.99
N ASN A 460 5.25 -28.68 -19.89
CA ASN A 460 4.04 -29.21 -20.53
C ASN A 460 4.35 -30.39 -21.46
N LEU A 461 5.45 -30.32 -22.22
CA LEU A 461 5.88 -31.41 -23.08
C LEU A 461 6.41 -32.61 -22.29
N LEU A 462 7.18 -32.39 -21.21
CA LEU A 462 7.60 -33.46 -20.29
C LEU A 462 6.39 -34.20 -19.72
N LYS A 463 5.37 -33.46 -19.26
CA LYS A 463 4.13 -34.05 -18.74
C LYS A 463 3.39 -34.84 -19.81
N LYS A 464 3.32 -34.30 -21.02
CA LYS A 464 2.65 -34.97 -22.14
C LYS A 464 3.36 -36.27 -22.55
N GLU A 465 4.68 -36.26 -22.67
CA GLU A 465 5.47 -37.47 -23.00
C GLU A 465 5.41 -38.53 -21.90
N LEU A 466 5.21 -38.10 -20.65
CA LEU A 466 5.13 -38.99 -19.49
C LEU A 466 3.69 -39.32 -19.07
N ASN A 467 2.68 -38.80 -19.77
CA ASN A 467 1.26 -38.88 -19.42
C ASN A 467 0.97 -38.53 -17.95
N ILE A 468 1.62 -37.50 -17.43
CA ILE A 468 1.45 -37.07 -16.02
C ILE A 468 0.19 -36.23 -15.92
N SER A 469 -0.83 -36.75 -15.24
CA SER A 469 -2.05 -36.04 -14.85
C SER A 469 -2.17 -36.04 -13.33
N ILE A 470 -2.17 -34.87 -12.69
CA ILE A 470 -2.26 -34.75 -11.23
C ILE A 470 -3.41 -33.84 -10.84
N VAL A 471 -4.26 -34.37 -9.96
CA VAL A 471 -5.25 -33.58 -9.23
C VAL A 471 -4.65 -33.11 -7.91
N TYR A 472 -4.55 -31.79 -7.73
CA TYR A 472 -4.14 -31.24 -6.45
C TYR A 472 -5.33 -31.11 -5.52
N VAL A 473 -5.22 -31.61 -4.29
CA VAL A 473 -6.28 -31.52 -3.29
C VAL A 473 -5.80 -30.61 -2.17
N ILE A 474 -6.32 -29.39 -2.14
CA ILE A 474 -5.99 -28.38 -1.13
C ILE A 474 -6.89 -28.58 0.09
N SER A 475 -6.29 -28.75 1.27
CA SER A 475 -7.01 -28.75 2.54
C SER A 475 -7.08 -27.33 3.11
N MET A 476 -8.32 -26.84 3.30
CA MET A 476 -8.64 -25.63 4.08
C MET A 476 -9.20 -25.96 5.47
N GLY A 477 -9.44 -27.25 5.76
CA GLY A 477 -10.01 -27.73 7.03
C GLY A 477 -11.52 -27.98 6.95
N GLY A 478 -12.26 -27.55 7.98
CA GLY A 478 -13.69 -27.85 8.14
C GLY A 478 -14.00 -29.34 8.40
N SER A 479 -15.28 -29.70 8.47
CA SER A 479 -15.73 -31.06 8.80
C SER A 479 -15.26 -32.12 7.80
N ILE A 480 -15.09 -31.78 6.52
CA ILE A 480 -14.57 -32.70 5.49
C ILE A 480 -13.14 -33.19 5.81
N CYS A 481 -12.36 -32.39 6.52
CA CYS A 481 -11.03 -32.74 7.02
C CYS A 481 -11.00 -32.84 8.54
N GLY A 482 -12.16 -32.89 9.21
CA GLY A 482 -12.26 -32.85 10.67
C GLY A 482 -12.39 -34.24 11.26
N CYS A 483 -11.93 -34.40 12.50
CA CYS A 483 -12.19 -35.57 13.32
C CYS A 483 -12.89 -35.16 14.62
N CYS A 484 -13.75 -36.03 15.13
CA CYS A 484 -14.39 -35.80 16.41
C CYS A 484 -13.42 -36.14 17.53
N THR A 485 -13.14 -35.16 18.38
CA THR A 485 -12.37 -35.36 19.61
C THR A 485 -13.17 -36.20 20.60
N LYS A 486 -12.50 -36.78 21.61
CA LYS A 486 -13.14 -37.64 22.63
C LYS A 486 -14.30 -36.96 23.36
N ASP A 487 -14.30 -35.63 23.40
CA ASP A 487 -15.31 -34.79 24.05
C ASP A 487 -16.44 -34.37 23.09
N GLY A 488 -16.45 -34.88 21.84
CA GLY A 488 -17.48 -34.60 20.83
C GLY A 488 -17.28 -33.31 20.04
N ALA A 489 -16.22 -32.54 20.28
CA ALA A 489 -15.89 -31.35 19.49
C ALA A 489 -15.20 -31.75 18.18
N VAL A 490 -15.58 -31.10 17.07
CA VAL A 490 -14.90 -31.25 15.77
C VAL A 490 -13.62 -30.43 15.79
N ALA A 491 -12.46 -31.06 15.62
CA ALA A 491 -11.20 -30.36 15.43
C ALA A 491 -10.84 -30.34 13.95
N ALA A 492 -10.31 -29.22 13.46
CA ALA A 492 -9.69 -29.18 12.13
C ALA A 492 -8.55 -30.21 12.11
N ALA A 493 -8.67 -31.26 11.28
CA ALA A 493 -7.69 -32.34 11.25
C ALA A 493 -6.68 -32.18 10.11
N ASP A 494 -5.69 -33.06 10.15
CA ASP A 494 -4.51 -33.10 9.27
C ASP A 494 -4.91 -33.54 7.85
N GLY A 495 -4.22 -33.05 6.82
CA GLY A 495 -4.38 -33.50 5.43
C GLY A 495 -4.17 -35.01 5.24
N ARG A 496 -3.63 -35.71 6.24
CA ARG A 496 -3.66 -37.18 6.35
C ARG A 496 -5.06 -37.79 6.18
N VAL A 497 -6.11 -37.14 6.70
CA VAL A 497 -7.49 -37.67 6.58
C VAL A 497 -7.92 -37.72 5.11
N LEU A 498 -7.62 -36.66 4.35
CA LEU A 498 -7.86 -36.63 2.90
C LEU A 498 -7.07 -37.74 2.19
N LYS A 499 -5.79 -37.96 2.57
CA LYS A 499 -5.00 -39.05 1.99
C LYS A 499 -5.65 -40.40 2.22
N THR A 500 -6.14 -40.68 3.44
CA THR A 500 -6.84 -41.94 3.74
C THR A 500 -8.12 -42.07 2.90
N MET A 501 -8.92 -41.01 2.78
CA MET A 501 -10.15 -41.05 1.98
C MET A 501 -9.90 -41.27 0.47
N LEU A 502 -8.75 -40.79 -0.03
CA LEU A 502 -8.34 -40.92 -1.43
C LEU A 502 -7.57 -42.22 -1.74
N GLN A 503 -7.28 -43.08 -0.76
CA GLN A 503 -6.59 -44.37 -1.01
C GLN A 503 -7.40 -45.31 -1.91
N ASP A 504 -8.73 -45.22 -1.85
CA ASP A 504 -9.65 -46.09 -2.57
C ASP A 504 -10.12 -45.50 -3.91
N ILE A 505 -9.58 -44.36 -4.34
CA ILE A 505 -9.93 -43.76 -5.64
C ILE A 505 -9.30 -44.56 -6.78
N ASP A 506 -9.84 -44.44 -8.00
CA ASP A 506 -9.30 -45.10 -9.18
C ASP A 506 -7.77 -44.94 -9.27
N SER A 507 -7.06 -46.07 -9.33
CA SER A 507 -5.60 -46.16 -9.37
C SER A 507 -4.97 -45.41 -10.56
N SER A 508 -5.75 -45.09 -11.59
CA SER A 508 -5.31 -44.27 -12.73
C SER A 508 -5.26 -42.77 -12.43
N ILE A 509 -5.89 -42.30 -11.35
CA ILE A 509 -5.90 -40.90 -10.93
C ILE A 509 -4.75 -40.65 -9.96
N HIS A 510 -3.75 -39.90 -10.40
CA HIS A 510 -2.71 -39.40 -9.49
C HIS A 510 -3.19 -38.13 -8.80
N TYR A 511 -2.98 -38.05 -7.49
CA TYR A 511 -3.35 -36.89 -6.68
C TYR A 511 -2.24 -36.48 -5.72
N GLN A 512 -2.21 -35.20 -5.37
CA GLN A 512 -1.32 -34.66 -4.36
C GLN A 512 -2.10 -33.81 -3.36
N VAL A 513 -2.10 -34.22 -2.09
CA VAL A 513 -2.70 -33.43 -1.01
C VAL A 513 -1.76 -32.33 -0.58
N VAL A 514 -2.21 -31.08 -0.68
CA VAL A 514 -1.51 -29.87 -0.24
C VAL A 514 -2.24 -29.35 0.99
N GLN A 515 -1.54 -29.27 2.12
CA GLN A 515 -2.10 -28.69 3.34
C GLN A 515 -1.51 -27.30 3.55
N LYS A 516 -2.37 -26.28 3.51
CA LYS A 516 -1.96 -24.89 3.71
C LYS A 516 -2.50 -24.32 5.01
N VAL A 517 -3.75 -24.64 5.33
CA VAL A 517 -4.46 -24.08 6.48
C VAL A 517 -5.09 -25.22 7.29
N ARG A 518 -5.14 -25.05 8.61
CA ARG A 518 -5.78 -25.99 9.54
C ARG A 518 -6.72 -25.21 10.46
N MET A 519 -7.88 -24.86 9.94
CA MET A 519 -8.90 -24.11 10.67
C MET A 519 -10.30 -24.59 10.32
N LEU A 520 -11.29 -24.22 11.13
CA LEU A 520 -12.69 -24.41 10.77
C LEU A 520 -13.15 -23.27 9.85
N SER A 521 -14.17 -23.52 9.02
CA SER A 521 -14.65 -22.52 8.05
C SER A 521 -15.12 -21.22 8.70
N GLU A 522 -15.58 -21.29 9.94
CA GLU A 522 -16.02 -20.16 10.78
C GLU A 522 -14.87 -19.26 11.28
N GLU A 523 -13.63 -19.74 11.21
CA GLU A 523 -12.42 -19.02 11.65
C GLU A 523 -11.70 -18.32 10.49
N ILE A 524 -12.16 -18.50 9.25
CA ILE A 524 -11.51 -17.96 8.05
C ILE A 524 -11.52 -16.43 8.05
N GLU A 525 -10.33 -15.83 7.94
CA GLU A 525 -10.13 -14.40 7.74
C GLU A 525 -9.78 -14.06 6.28
N PRO A 526 -9.86 -12.78 5.87
CA PRO A 526 -9.39 -12.33 4.55
C PRO A 526 -7.95 -12.73 4.20
N ALA A 527 -7.10 -12.96 5.19
CA ALA A 527 -5.73 -13.42 4.98
C ALA A 527 -5.67 -14.88 4.49
N ASP A 528 -6.59 -15.73 4.94
CA ASP A 528 -6.61 -17.14 4.59
C ASP A 528 -7.14 -17.35 3.17
N TRP A 529 -8.11 -16.54 2.72
CA TRP A 529 -8.48 -16.48 1.31
C TRP A 529 -7.31 -16.01 0.43
N ALA A 530 -6.51 -15.04 0.88
CA ALA A 530 -5.32 -14.62 0.14
C ALA A 530 -4.32 -15.78 -0.03
N ALA A 531 -4.08 -16.55 1.02
CA ALA A 531 -3.22 -17.74 0.97
C ALA A 531 -3.78 -18.81 0.02
N LEU A 532 -5.10 -19.06 0.04
CA LEU A 532 -5.76 -19.99 -0.88
C LEU A 532 -5.61 -19.54 -2.35
N ILE A 533 -5.85 -18.25 -2.63
CA ILE A 533 -5.71 -17.69 -3.98
C ILE A 533 -4.27 -17.80 -4.47
N ALA A 534 -3.30 -17.46 -3.62
CA ALA A 534 -1.87 -17.58 -3.94
C ALA A 534 -1.48 -19.03 -4.25
N GLU A 535 -1.98 -19.98 -3.47
CA GLU A 535 -1.71 -21.41 -3.68
C GLU A 535 -2.33 -21.92 -5.00
N ILE A 536 -3.59 -21.59 -5.28
CA ILE A 536 -4.25 -21.97 -6.54
C ILE A 536 -3.49 -21.37 -7.74
N ALA A 537 -3.16 -20.07 -7.68
CA ALA A 537 -2.40 -19.41 -8.74
C ALA A 537 -1.01 -20.06 -8.95
N SER A 538 -0.32 -20.41 -7.86
CA SER A 538 0.95 -21.14 -7.90
C SER A 538 0.81 -22.50 -8.58
N LEU A 539 -0.20 -23.30 -8.20
CA LEU A 539 -0.47 -24.63 -8.76
C LEU A 539 -0.91 -24.59 -10.23
N ILE A 540 -1.61 -23.54 -10.65
CA ILE A 540 -1.88 -23.31 -12.08
C ILE A 540 -0.57 -22.94 -12.79
N GLY A 541 0.25 -22.09 -12.18
CA GLY A 541 1.53 -21.62 -12.72
C GLY A 541 2.61 -22.70 -12.89
N THR A 542 2.58 -23.77 -12.08
CA THR A 542 3.44 -24.95 -12.32
C THR A 542 3.10 -25.67 -13.64
N GLY A 543 1.88 -25.46 -14.14
CA GLY A 543 1.25 -26.14 -15.26
C GLY A 543 1.05 -27.64 -15.04
N THR A 544 1.22 -28.14 -13.80
CA THR A 544 1.20 -29.58 -13.47
C THR A 544 -0.21 -30.09 -13.19
N ALA A 545 -1.11 -29.19 -12.81
CA ALA A 545 -2.46 -29.52 -12.41
C ALA A 545 -3.31 -29.88 -13.63
N THR A 546 -3.95 -31.05 -13.60
CA THR A 546 -5.08 -31.36 -14.48
C THR A 546 -6.42 -30.98 -13.86
N GLY A 547 -6.42 -30.77 -12.54
CA GLY A 547 -7.54 -30.23 -11.79
C GLY A 547 -7.11 -29.87 -10.37
N ILE A 548 -7.83 -28.95 -9.75
CA ILE A 548 -7.59 -28.53 -8.36
C ILE A 548 -8.88 -28.73 -7.58
N VAL A 549 -8.83 -29.56 -6.54
CA VAL A 549 -9.92 -29.76 -5.59
C VAL A 549 -9.62 -28.98 -4.31
N VAL A 550 -10.57 -28.19 -3.84
CA VAL A 550 -10.48 -27.46 -2.58
C VAL A 550 -11.44 -28.11 -1.58
N ALA A 551 -10.88 -28.84 -0.63
CA ALA A 551 -11.62 -29.40 0.50
C ALA A 551 -11.84 -28.29 1.55
N HIS A 552 -13.08 -27.82 1.64
CA HIS A 552 -13.49 -26.64 2.38
C HIS A 552 -14.56 -26.98 3.43
N GLY A 553 -14.82 -26.07 4.36
CA GLY A 553 -15.95 -26.16 5.29
C GLY A 553 -17.24 -25.55 4.74
N THR A 554 -18.39 -25.96 5.27
CA THR A 554 -19.72 -25.57 4.78
C THR A 554 -20.07 -24.11 5.06
N ASP A 555 -19.62 -23.54 6.18
CA ASP A 555 -20.10 -22.22 6.65
C ASP A 555 -19.73 -21.09 5.70
N THR A 556 -18.53 -21.18 5.12
CA THR A 556 -17.98 -20.13 4.25
C THR A 556 -17.89 -20.55 2.79
N LEU A 557 -18.36 -21.75 2.42
CA LEU A 557 -18.35 -22.24 1.04
C LEU A 557 -19.08 -21.29 0.07
N SER A 558 -20.23 -20.75 0.50
CA SER A 558 -21.04 -19.80 -0.30
C SER A 558 -20.35 -18.46 -0.56
N TYR A 559 -19.27 -18.14 0.15
CA TYR A 559 -18.45 -16.95 -0.07
C TYR A 559 -17.16 -17.28 -0.83
N THR A 560 -16.53 -18.42 -0.51
CA THR A 560 -15.29 -18.86 -1.17
C THR A 560 -15.53 -19.25 -2.64
N ALA A 561 -16.60 -19.99 -2.94
CA ALA A 561 -16.88 -20.44 -4.30
C ALA A 561 -17.03 -19.29 -5.32
N PRO A 562 -17.85 -18.24 -5.07
CA PRO A 562 -17.96 -17.12 -6.02
C PRO A 562 -16.67 -16.29 -6.08
N LEU A 563 -15.91 -16.17 -4.99
CA LEU A 563 -14.60 -15.51 -5.01
C LEU A 563 -13.66 -16.22 -5.99
N LEU A 564 -13.55 -17.55 -5.91
CA LEU A 564 -12.72 -18.33 -6.83
C LEU A 564 -13.23 -18.26 -8.26
N PHE A 565 -14.56 -18.25 -8.47
CA PHE A 565 -15.15 -18.07 -9.79
C PHE A 565 -14.69 -16.76 -10.44
N TRP A 566 -14.81 -15.62 -9.76
CA TRP A 566 -14.43 -14.34 -10.34
C TRP A 566 -12.93 -14.22 -10.64
N LEU A 567 -12.09 -14.99 -9.94
CA LEU A 567 -10.64 -14.98 -10.10
C LEU A 567 -10.14 -16.01 -11.12
N PHE A 568 -10.79 -17.15 -11.27
CA PHE A 568 -10.25 -18.32 -11.97
C PHE A 568 -11.22 -18.98 -12.95
N SER A 569 -12.38 -18.39 -13.26
CA SER A 569 -13.35 -18.97 -14.21
C SER A 569 -12.80 -19.27 -15.60
N ASN A 570 -11.69 -18.63 -15.98
CA ASN A 570 -11.03 -18.76 -17.27
C ASN A 570 -9.66 -19.44 -17.18
N ALA A 571 -9.35 -20.07 -16.04
CA ALA A 571 -8.15 -20.88 -15.90
C ALA A 571 -8.28 -22.13 -16.79
N GLU A 572 -7.19 -22.54 -17.42
CA GLU A 572 -7.11 -23.78 -18.22
C GLU A 572 -7.10 -25.06 -17.36
N VAL A 573 -7.38 -24.92 -16.06
CA VAL A 573 -7.43 -26.00 -15.08
C VAL A 573 -8.76 -25.87 -14.31
N PRO A 574 -9.59 -26.92 -14.22
CA PRO A 574 -10.83 -26.85 -13.44
C PRO A 574 -10.53 -26.77 -11.95
N ILE A 575 -11.30 -25.93 -11.24
CA ILE A 575 -11.25 -25.83 -9.78
C ILE A 575 -12.58 -26.33 -9.22
N VAL A 576 -12.54 -27.36 -8.37
CA VAL A 576 -13.71 -27.97 -7.77
C VAL A 576 -13.66 -27.79 -6.26
N VAL A 577 -14.61 -27.04 -5.71
CA VAL A 577 -14.72 -26.84 -4.26
C VAL A 577 -15.71 -27.86 -3.70
N THR A 578 -15.35 -28.51 -2.61
CA THR A 578 -16.19 -29.52 -1.95
C THR A 578 -16.20 -29.32 -0.45
N ALA A 579 -17.22 -29.84 0.21
CA ALA A 579 -17.38 -29.77 1.66
C ALA A 579 -18.17 -30.99 2.17
N SER A 580 -18.32 -31.09 3.49
CA SER A 580 -19.13 -32.13 4.13
C SER A 580 -19.86 -31.54 5.32
N SER A 581 -21.13 -31.93 5.50
CA SER A 581 -21.92 -31.54 6.67
C SER A 581 -21.46 -32.27 7.94
N LYS A 582 -20.85 -33.45 7.77
CA LYS A 582 -20.40 -34.35 8.85
C LYS A 582 -18.92 -34.67 8.71
N THR A 583 -18.29 -35.12 9.81
CA THR A 583 -16.90 -35.55 9.79
C THR A 583 -16.74 -36.91 9.10
N SER A 584 -15.52 -37.23 8.65
CA SER A 584 -15.21 -38.51 8.00
C SER A 584 -15.46 -39.72 8.91
N ASP A 585 -15.39 -39.53 10.22
CA ASP A 585 -15.62 -40.60 11.21
C ASP A 585 -17.12 -40.89 11.41
N GLU A 586 -17.98 -39.92 11.08
CA GLU A 586 -19.44 -40.00 11.31
C GLU A 586 -20.23 -40.42 10.06
N SER A 587 -19.69 -40.21 8.85
CA SER A 587 -20.42 -40.44 7.61
C SER A 587 -19.51 -40.66 6.40
N SER A 588 -19.98 -41.45 5.44
CA SER A 588 -19.36 -41.57 4.11
C SER A 588 -19.51 -40.31 3.25
N GLU A 589 -20.38 -39.35 3.62
CA GLU A 589 -20.62 -38.09 2.88
C GLU A 589 -19.31 -37.37 2.53
N ALA A 590 -18.39 -37.25 3.49
CA ALA A 590 -17.09 -36.59 3.26
C ALA A 590 -16.26 -37.29 2.17
N LYS A 591 -16.24 -38.62 2.19
CA LYS A 591 -15.51 -39.43 1.21
C LYS A 591 -16.18 -39.37 -0.16
N GLU A 592 -17.50 -39.50 -0.21
CA GLU A 592 -18.30 -39.45 -1.44
C GLU A 592 -18.18 -38.09 -2.14
N ASN A 593 -18.33 -37.00 -1.39
CA ASN A 593 -18.18 -35.64 -1.92
C ASN A 593 -16.75 -35.36 -2.41
N LEU A 594 -15.74 -35.90 -1.73
CA LEU A 594 -14.33 -35.75 -2.13
C LEU A 594 -14.02 -36.55 -3.40
N HIS A 595 -14.47 -37.80 -3.50
CA HIS A 595 -14.31 -38.63 -4.70
C HIS A 595 -14.98 -37.97 -5.90
N PHE A 596 -16.25 -37.55 -5.73
CA PHE A 596 -17.00 -36.87 -6.79
C PHE A 596 -16.31 -35.57 -7.25
N ALA A 597 -15.69 -34.83 -6.32
CA ALA A 597 -14.93 -33.62 -6.66
C ALA A 597 -13.67 -33.93 -7.48
N VAL A 598 -12.91 -34.97 -7.12
CA VAL A 598 -11.71 -35.39 -7.84
C VAL A 598 -12.06 -35.93 -9.24
N GLU A 599 -13.10 -36.75 -9.36
CA GLU A 599 -13.59 -37.23 -10.65
C GLU A 599 -14.03 -36.08 -11.57
N THR A 600 -14.74 -35.10 -11.00
CA THR A 600 -15.13 -33.88 -11.73
C THR A 600 -13.91 -33.10 -12.19
N ALA A 601 -12.89 -32.95 -11.34
CA ALA A 601 -11.65 -32.27 -11.67
C ALA A 601 -10.84 -32.97 -12.77
N CYS A 602 -10.96 -34.30 -12.92
CA CYS A 602 -10.37 -35.04 -14.03
C CYS A 602 -11.16 -34.92 -15.34
N LYS A 603 -12.49 -34.79 -15.25
CA LYS A 603 -13.40 -34.80 -16.40
C LYS A 603 -13.51 -33.43 -17.08
N GLU A 604 -13.62 -32.38 -16.28
CA GLU A 604 -13.81 -31.03 -16.78
C GLU A 604 -12.49 -30.42 -17.27
N LYS A 605 -12.55 -29.46 -18.18
CA LYS A 605 -11.34 -28.83 -18.77
C LYS A 605 -11.01 -27.47 -18.17
N GLN A 606 -12.03 -26.73 -17.75
CA GLN A 606 -11.90 -25.37 -17.22
C GLN A 606 -13.14 -24.99 -16.43
N GLY A 607 -13.01 -23.96 -15.59
CA GLY A 607 -14.10 -23.39 -14.81
C GLY A 607 -14.01 -23.70 -13.33
N VAL A 608 -14.92 -23.08 -12.57
CA VAL A 608 -15.03 -23.27 -11.12
C VAL A 608 -16.35 -23.96 -10.81
N PHE A 609 -16.29 -24.99 -9.98
CA PHE A 609 -17.40 -25.90 -9.69
C PHE A 609 -17.54 -26.11 -8.19
N VAL A 610 -18.75 -26.43 -7.76
CA VAL A 610 -19.01 -26.90 -6.39
C VAL A 610 -19.57 -28.30 -6.46
N ALA A 611 -18.87 -29.27 -5.89
CA ALA A 611 -19.26 -30.67 -5.86
C ALA A 611 -19.74 -31.03 -4.45
N PHE A 612 -21.04 -31.29 -4.29
CA PHE A 612 -21.64 -31.57 -2.98
C PHE A 612 -22.92 -32.40 -3.13
N GLY A 613 -23.08 -33.46 -2.32
CA GLY A 613 -24.29 -34.29 -2.33
C GLY A 613 -24.54 -35.02 -3.64
N GLY A 614 -23.47 -35.39 -4.36
CA GLY A 614 -23.56 -35.97 -5.70
C GLY A 614 -24.09 -35.01 -6.78
N LYS A 615 -24.17 -33.70 -6.49
CA LYS A 615 -24.61 -32.66 -7.43
C LYS A 615 -23.48 -31.71 -7.76
N LEU A 616 -23.43 -31.30 -9.02
CA LEU A 616 -22.58 -30.22 -9.49
C LEU A 616 -23.37 -28.91 -9.41
N LEU A 617 -22.91 -27.99 -8.58
CA LEU A 617 -23.54 -26.71 -8.29
C LEU A 617 -22.67 -25.58 -8.82
N SER A 618 -23.31 -24.52 -9.33
CA SER A 618 -22.64 -23.31 -9.75
C SER A 618 -21.98 -22.61 -8.54
N PRO A 619 -20.76 -22.09 -8.67
CA PRO A 619 -20.11 -21.31 -7.62
C PRO A 619 -20.81 -19.96 -7.38
N VAL A 620 -21.57 -19.44 -8.36
CA VAL A 620 -22.37 -18.23 -8.20
C VAL A 620 -23.79 -18.57 -7.76
N ASN A 621 -24.42 -17.68 -6.99
CA ASN A 621 -25.71 -17.94 -6.32
C ASN A 621 -25.74 -19.22 -5.48
N LEU A 622 -24.59 -19.70 -5.00
CA LEU A 622 -24.57 -20.83 -4.08
C LEU A 622 -25.17 -20.39 -2.74
N LYS A 623 -26.12 -21.17 -2.22
CA LYS A 623 -26.77 -20.92 -0.94
C LYS A 623 -26.71 -22.15 -0.06
N PHE A 624 -26.27 -21.97 1.18
CA PHE A 624 -26.40 -22.96 2.24
C PHE A 624 -27.81 -22.90 2.85
N GLU A 625 -28.54 -24.02 2.84
CA GLU A 625 -29.89 -24.13 3.39
C GLU A 625 -29.91 -24.83 4.74
N ARG A 626 -29.17 -25.94 4.88
CA ARG A 626 -29.14 -26.78 6.08
C ARG A 626 -27.96 -27.78 6.04
N PRO A 627 -27.49 -28.28 7.18
CA PRO A 627 -26.46 -29.32 7.23
C PRO A 627 -27.05 -30.69 6.83
N SER A 628 -27.05 -30.99 5.54
CA SER A 628 -27.50 -32.27 4.96
C SER A 628 -26.79 -32.51 3.63
N PRO A 629 -26.79 -33.74 3.07
CA PRO A 629 -26.25 -34.00 1.74
C PRO A 629 -26.87 -33.13 0.63
N ASP A 630 -28.12 -32.69 0.78
CA ASP A 630 -28.80 -31.73 -0.11
C ASP A 630 -28.75 -30.29 0.44
N GLY A 631 -27.75 -29.97 1.25
CA GLY A 631 -27.66 -28.73 2.02
C GLY A 631 -27.37 -27.48 1.23
N PHE A 632 -26.93 -27.61 -0.02
CA PHE A 632 -26.65 -26.50 -0.91
C PHE A 632 -27.57 -26.50 -2.13
N SER A 633 -27.96 -25.30 -2.56
CA SER A 633 -28.73 -25.07 -3.78
C SER A 633 -28.20 -23.86 -4.55
N ASN A 634 -28.38 -23.86 -5.88
CA ASN A 634 -28.19 -22.64 -6.68
C ASN A 634 -29.49 -21.86 -6.75
N TRP A 635 -29.46 -20.68 -6.14
CA TRP A 635 -30.63 -19.84 -6.05
C TRP A 635 -30.86 -19.03 -7.33
N ASN A 636 -32.11 -18.88 -7.75
CA ASN A 636 -32.51 -17.99 -8.87
C ASN A 636 -31.71 -18.20 -10.17
N MET A 637 -31.23 -19.43 -10.41
CA MET A 637 -30.53 -19.82 -11.62
C MET A 637 -31.25 -20.98 -12.27
N LYS A 638 -31.57 -20.86 -13.56
CA LYS A 638 -32.12 -21.95 -14.36
C LYS A 638 -31.03 -22.89 -14.86
N ASN A 639 -29.93 -22.30 -15.32
CA ASN A 639 -28.76 -23.01 -15.82
C ASN A 639 -27.56 -22.64 -14.95
N PRO A 640 -26.80 -23.62 -14.44
CA PRO A 640 -25.60 -23.34 -13.67
C PRO A 640 -24.52 -22.72 -14.57
N ILE A 641 -23.71 -21.82 -14.00
CA ILE A 641 -22.60 -21.15 -14.69
C ILE A 641 -21.30 -21.57 -14.03
N TYR A 642 -20.30 -21.96 -14.82
CA TYR A 642 -19.00 -22.44 -14.32
C TYR A 642 -17.81 -21.67 -14.91
N THR A 643 -18.01 -20.97 -16.02
CA THR A 643 -17.01 -20.15 -16.72
C THR A 643 -17.56 -18.74 -16.99
N CYS A 644 -16.70 -17.75 -17.27
CA CYS A 644 -17.13 -16.39 -17.56
C CYS A 644 -16.12 -15.63 -18.43
N GLU A 645 -16.44 -15.45 -19.73
CA GLU A 645 -15.57 -14.72 -20.67
C GLU A 645 -15.37 -13.24 -20.28
N ALA A 646 -16.34 -12.63 -19.62
CA ALA A 646 -16.32 -11.22 -19.19
C ALA A 646 -15.77 -11.01 -17.77
N ALA A 647 -15.22 -12.03 -17.09
CA ALA A 647 -14.66 -11.89 -15.75
C ALA A 647 -13.45 -10.93 -15.78
N PRO A 648 -13.55 -9.70 -15.25
CA PRO A 648 -12.53 -8.67 -15.45
C PRO A 648 -11.21 -9.01 -14.74
N LEU A 649 -11.28 -9.87 -13.72
CA LEU A 649 -10.15 -10.24 -12.86
C LEU A 649 -9.46 -11.54 -13.29
N SER A 650 -10.12 -12.41 -14.07
CA SER A 650 -9.54 -13.70 -14.43
C SER A 650 -8.31 -13.57 -15.33
N GLY A 651 -8.28 -12.53 -16.18
CA GLY A 651 -7.10 -12.19 -16.99
C GLY A 651 -5.87 -11.77 -16.18
N LEU A 652 -6.04 -11.26 -14.95
CA LEU A 652 -4.92 -10.83 -14.09
C LEU A 652 -4.16 -12.00 -13.47
N PHE A 653 -4.82 -13.14 -13.27
CA PHE A 653 -4.23 -14.34 -12.67
C PHE A 653 -3.90 -15.43 -13.70
N ASN A 654 -4.22 -15.20 -14.98
CA ASN A 654 -3.93 -16.11 -16.09
C ASN A 654 -2.48 -16.03 -16.59
N SER A 655 -1.71 -15.00 -16.23
CA SER A 655 -0.33 -14.81 -16.71
C SER A 655 0.65 -14.47 -15.59
N PHE A 656 1.58 -15.42 -15.30
CA PHE A 656 2.96 -15.29 -14.77
C PHE A 656 3.34 -14.24 -13.70
N LEU A 657 2.40 -13.50 -13.12
CA LEU A 657 2.64 -12.47 -12.12
C LEU A 657 1.84 -12.86 -10.89
N ASP A 658 2.58 -13.49 -9.97
CA ASP A 658 2.11 -14.09 -8.73
C ASP A 658 1.01 -13.27 -8.07
N ALA A 659 -0.06 -13.95 -7.67
CA ALA A 659 -0.96 -13.50 -6.62
C ALA A 659 -0.13 -13.36 -5.33
N ASP A 660 0.60 -12.26 -5.21
CA ASP A 660 1.42 -11.95 -4.05
C ASP A 660 0.51 -12.00 -2.83
N GLU A 661 0.75 -12.98 -1.96
CA GLU A 661 -0.10 -13.26 -0.80
C GLU A 661 -0.23 -12.01 0.08
N PHE A 662 0.83 -11.22 0.22
CA PHE A 662 0.80 -9.99 1.01
C PHE A 662 -0.09 -8.94 0.36
N VAL A 663 0.04 -8.73 -0.96
CA VAL A 663 -0.82 -7.78 -1.69
C VAL A 663 -2.29 -8.22 -1.63
N MET A 664 -2.57 -9.50 -1.92
CA MET A 664 -3.93 -10.04 -1.87
C MET A 664 -4.53 -9.92 -0.46
N ARG A 665 -3.73 -10.18 0.57
CA ARG A 665 -4.13 -9.98 1.97
C ARG A 665 -4.49 -8.53 2.25
N GLN A 666 -3.74 -7.56 1.74
CA GLN A 666 -4.10 -6.14 1.92
C GLN A 666 -5.38 -5.79 1.17
N VAL A 667 -5.52 -6.22 -0.09
CA VAL A 667 -6.70 -5.93 -0.92
C VAL A 667 -7.97 -6.50 -0.28
N LEU A 668 -7.94 -7.78 0.12
CA LEU A 668 -9.09 -8.43 0.75
C LEU A 668 -9.41 -7.82 2.13
N ARG A 669 -8.40 -7.45 2.92
CA ARG A 669 -8.61 -6.75 4.20
C ARG A 669 -9.21 -5.35 4.00
N GLU A 670 -8.72 -4.60 3.03
CA GLU A 670 -9.26 -3.27 2.72
C GLU A 670 -10.70 -3.38 2.23
N ALA A 671 -11.00 -4.34 1.35
CA ALA A 671 -12.35 -4.61 0.88
C ALA A 671 -13.28 -4.99 2.05
N ALA A 672 -12.88 -5.95 2.89
CA ALA A 672 -13.64 -6.38 4.06
C ALA A 672 -13.92 -5.22 5.04
N ASN A 673 -12.94 -4.34 5.27
CA ASN A 673 -13.09 -3.17 6.14
C ASN A 673 -14.01 -2.07 5.56
N ARG A 674 -14.38 -2.15 4.29
CA ARG A 674 -15.22 -1.16 3.60
C ARG A 674 -16.60 -1.72 3.24
N MET A 675 -16.85 -3.00 3.48
CA MET A 675 -18.09 -3.71 3.14
C MET A 675 -18.88 -4.06 4.40
N LEU A 676 -20.20 -4.01 4.31
CA LEU A 676 -21.08 -4.45 5.39
C LEU A 676 -22.34 -5.10 4.84
N VAL A 677 -22.71 -6.27 5.38
CA VAL A 677 -24.04 -6.86 5.19
C VAL A 677 -24.95 -6.39 6.32
N CYS A 678 -26.10 -5.85 5.96
CA CYS A 678 -27.06 -5.22 6.85
C CYS A 678 -28.43 -5.85 6.65
N ARG A 679 -28.85 -6.70 7.59
CA ARG A 679 -30.22 -7.22 7.63
C ARG A 679 -31.18 -6.19 8.19
N VAL A 680 -32.23 -5.91 7.43
CA VAL A 680 -33.22 -4.90 7.75
C VAL A 680 -34.31 -5.55 8.61
N TYR A 681 -34.37 -5.18 9.89
CA TYR A 681 -35.42 -5.63 10.81
C TYR A 681 -36.34 -4.46 11.25
N PRO A 682 -37.62 -4.73 11.57
CA PRO A 682 -38.51 -3.68 12.03
C PRO A 682 -38.08 -3.26 13.43
N GLY A 683 -38.06 -1.95 13.71
CA GLY A 683 -37.69 -1.43 15.03
C GLY A 683 -36.18 -1.18 15.25
N LEU A 684 -35.33 -1.41 14.24
CA LEU A 684 -33.93 -0.94 14.29
C LEU A 684 -33.81 0.52 13.85
N ARG A 685 -33.07 1.33 14.62
CA ARG A 685 -32.84 2.75 14.31
C ARG A 685 -31.79 2.88 13.20
N ALA A 686 -32.11 3.65 12.17
CA ALA A 686 -31.24 3.98 11.05
C ALA A 686 -29.93 4.63 11.49
N GLU A 687 -29.94 5.39 12.60
CA GLU A 687 -28.77 6.05 13.18
C GLU A 687 -27.62 5.06 13.47
N SER A 688 -27.93 3.85 13.92
CA SER A 688 -26.92 2.82 14.21
C SER A 688 -26.16 2.42 12.95
N TYR A 689 -26.85 2.29 11.82
CA TYR A 689 -26.23 1.98 10.54
C TYR A 689 -25.54 3.19 9.92
N VAL A 690 -26.06 4.40 10.14
CA VAL A 690 -25.42 5.65 9.70
C VAL A 690 -24.04 5.82 10.33
N LYS A 691 -23.87 5.48 11.62
CA LYS A 691 -22.55 5.53 12.30
C LYS A 691 -21.51 4.63 11.63
N LEU A 692 -21.93 3.50 11.04
CA LEU A 692 -21.03 2.60 10.31
C LEU A 692 -20.57 3.22 8.98
N ILE A 693 -21.42 3.99 8.30
CA ILE A 693 -20.99 4.79 7.13
C ILE A 693 -19.97 5.85 7.55
N GLU A 694 -20.19 6.48 8.71
CA GLU A 694 -19.29 7.50 9.24
C GLU A 694 -17.93 6.94 9.66
N SER A 695 -17.87 5.66 10.05
CA SER A 695 -16.60 4.97 10.35
C SER A 695 -15.83 4.48 9.11
N GLY A 696 -16.34 4.72 7.89
CA GLY A 696 -15.63 4.45 6.64
C GLY A 696 -16.20 3.33 5.76
N ILE A 697 -17.32 2.70 6.13
CA ILE A 697 -17.99 1.71 5.28
C ILE A 697 -18.49 2.39 4.00
N SER A 698 -18.04 1.85 2.86
CA SER A 698 -18.32 2.40 1.54
C SER A 698 -19.31 1.55 0.74
N TYR A 699 -19.45 0.26 1.03
CA TYR A 699 -20.30 -0.68 0.29
C TYR A 699 -21.25 -1.38 1.25
N ILE A 700 -22.57 -1.28 1.01
CA ILE A 700 -23.59 -1.82 1.93
C ILE A 700 -24.49 -2.80 1.19
N PHE A 701 -24.56 -4.02 1.68
CA PHE A 701 -25.43 -5.08 1.20
C PHE A 701 -26.64 -5.18 2.11
N LEU A 702 -27.83 -4.85 1.60
CA LEU A 702 -29.08 -4.89 2.33
C LEU A 702 -29.72 -6.27 2.19
N GLU A 703 -29.87 -6.98 3.31
CA GLU A 703 -30.74 -8.14 3.39
C GLU A 703 -32.14 -7.69 3.79
N LEU A 704 -33.03 -7.64 2.81
CA LEU A 704 -34.41 -7.23 2.98
C LEU A 704 -35.27 -8.39 3.53
N TYR A 705 -36.51 -8.08 3.90
CA TYR A 705 -37.49 -9.13 4.20
C TYR A 705 -37.64 -10.09 3.02
N GLU A 706 -38.16 -11.29 3.27
CA GLU A 706 -38.38 -12.30 2.24
C GLU A 706 -39.16 -11.74 1.04
N THR A 707 -40.08 -10.80 1.26
CA THR A 707 -40.85 -10.14 0.20
C THR A 707 -40.07 -9.07 -0.59
N GLY A 708 -38.81 -8.80 -0.25
CA GLY A 708 -37.99 -7.75 -0.88
C GLY A 708 -38.36 -6.33 -0.47
N THR A 709 -39.02 -6.15 0.68
CA THR A 709 -39.54 -4.85 1.13
C THR A 709 -38.78 -4.28 2.32
N ALA A 710 -38.90 -2.97 2.54
CA ALA A 710 -38.41 -2.28 3.74
C ALA A 710 -39.20 -0.98 3.99
N SER A 711 -39.15 -0.47 5.23
CA SER A 711 -39.83 0.77 5.61
C SER A 711 -39.10 2.01 5.06
N MET A 712 -39.85 2.91 4.40
CA MET A 712 -39.38 4.20 3.86
C MET A 712 -40.11 5.41 4.47
N ARG A 713 -40.84 5.21 5.57
CA ARG A 713 -41.54 6.30 6.28
C ARG A 713 -40.55 7.36 6.77
N ASN A 714 -40.97 8.62 6.86
CA ASN A 714 -40.16 9.62 7.54
C ASN A 714 -40.09 9.26 9.03
N GLY A 715 -38.90 8.88 9.49
CA GLY A 715 -38.66 8.52 10.89
C GLY A 715 -37.40 7.68 11.07
N ASP A 716 -36.99 7.57 12.33
CA ASP A 716 -35.72 6.93 12.73
C ASP A 716 -35.66 5.43 12.45
N TYR A 717 -36.80 4.77 12.27
CA TYR A 717 -36.92 3.31 12.08
C TYR A 717 -37.16 2.92 10.61
N SER A 718 -36.60 3.70 9.68
CA SER A 718 -36.74 3.50 8.23
C SER A 718 -35.38 3.42 7.54
N LEU A 719 -35.33 2.90 6.32
CA LEU A 719 -34.11 2.92 5.50
C LEU A 719 -33.78 4.32 4.95
N LYS A 720 -34.73 5.25 4.98
CA LYS A 720 -34.61 6.55 4.32
C LYS A 720 -33.42 7.39 4.83
N PRO A 721 -33.19 7.55 6.15
CA PRO A 721 -31.99 8.24 6.65
C PRO A 721 -30.68 7.58 6.22
N LEU A 722 -30.64 6.23 6.22
CA LEU A 722 -29.46 5.46 5.83
C LEU A 722 -29.12 5.69 4.35
N LEU A 723 -30.10 5.52 3.45
CA LEU A 723 -29.93 5.74 2.01
C LEU A 723 -29.54 7.20 1.70
N THR A 724 -30.18 8.16 2.37
CA THR A 724 -29.89 9.59 2.19
C THR A 724 -28.45 9.94 2.61
N LYS A 725 -27.99 9.39 3.74
CA LYS A 725 -26.62 9.60 4.21
C LYS A 725 -25.61 8.91 3.30
N GLY A 726 -25.87 7.67 2.90
CA GLY A 726 -25.00 6.94 1.97
C GLY A 726 -24.82 7.68 0.65
N ARG A 727 -25.89 8.28 0.09
CA ARG A 727 -25.79 9.18 -1.07
C ARG A 727 -24.83 10.34 -0.83
N LYS A 728 -24.96 11.07 0.28
CA LYS A 728 -24.07 12.21 0.62
C LYS A 728 -22.60 11.79 0.74
N LYS A 729 -22.34 10.52 1.08
CA LYS A 729 -21.01 9.94 1.23
C LYS A 729 -20.56 9.11 0.02
N ALA A 730 -21.34 9.10 -1.07
CA ALA A 730 -21.09 8.28 -2.26
C ALA A 730 -20.94 6.77 -1.97
N ALA A 731 -21.64 6.25 -0.96
CA ALA A 731 -21.67 4.83 -0.63
C ALA A 731 -22.79 4.11 -1.42
N PRO A 732 -22.48 3.20 -2.36
CA PRO A 732 -23.48 2.38 -3.05
C PRO A 732 -24.16 1.37 -2.13
N PHE A 733 -25.44 1.10 -2.42
CA PHE A 733 -26.23 0.04 -1.78
C PHE A 733 -26.54 -1.08 -2.76
N PHE A 734 -26.41 -2.31 -2.30
CA PHE A 734 -26.74 -3.53 -3.04
C PHE A 734 -27.85 -4.25 -2.28
N ALA A 735 -28.91 -4.68 -2.95
CA ALA A 735 -29.99 -5.42 -2.28
C ALA A 735 -29.94 -6.91 -2.61
N HIS A 736 -30.06 -7.74 -1.57
CA HIS A 736 -30.09 -9.20 -1.69
C HIS A 736 -31.52 -9.73 -1.93
N ARG A 737 -31.68 -10.77 -2.76
CA ARG A 737 -32.96 -11.39 -3.16
C ARG A 737 -33.23 -12.69 -2.39
N ASN A 738 -34.06 -12.64 -1.34
CA ASN A 738 -34.37 -13.83 -0.54
C ASN A 738 -35.59 -14.66 -0.98
N SER A 739 -36.44 -14.22 -1.92
CA SER A 739 -37.60 -15.02 -2.39
C SER A 739 -37.71 -15.25 -3.91
N LYS A 740 -38.38 -16.36 -4.27
CA LYS A 740 -38.75 -16.73 -5.65
C LYS A 740 -39.74 -15.74 -6.30
N ALA A 741 -40.36 -14.85 -5.52
CA ALA A 741 -41.34 -13.88 -6.01
C ALA A 741 -40.70 -12.59 -6.57
N CYS A 742 -41.31 -12.04 -7.62
CA CYS A 742 -40.76 -11.00 -8.50
C CYS A 742 -41.03 -9.57 -7.98
N LEU A 743 -40.41 -9.13 -6.87
CA LEU A 743 -40.65 -7.78 -6.32
C LEU A 743 -39.38 -7.06 -5.78
N ILE A 744 -38.23 -7.14 -6.46
CA ILE A 744 -37.03 -6.31 -6.15
C ILE A 744 -37.22 -4.84 -6.58
N PHE A 745 -38.20 -4.55 -7.43
CA PHE A 745 -38.42 -3.22 -8.02
C PHE A 745 -38.65 -2.11 -6.98
N GLN A 746 -39.22 -2.40 -5.80
CA GLN A 746 -39.56 -1.35 -4.85
C GLN A 746 -38.34 -0.70 -4.18
N VAL A 747 -37.30 -1.43 -3.77
CA VAL A 747 -36.15 -0.80 -3.09
C VAL A 747 -35.25 -0.06 -4.07
N ILE A 748 -35.08 -0.55 -5.30
CA ILE A 748 -34.34 0.17 -6.35
C ILE A 748 -35.09 1.44 -6.77
N GLN A 749 -36.42 1.37 -6.94
CA GLN A 749 -37.25 2.57 -7.16
C GLN A 749 -37.22 3.52 -5.95
N GLN A 750 -37.25 3.01 -4.71
CA GLN A 750 -37.24 3.82 -3.49
C GLN A 750 -35.88 4.48 -3.21
N ALA A 751 -34.78 3.82 -3.58
CA ALA A 751 -33.43 4.40 -3.57
C ALA A 751 -33.30 5.51 -4.61
N ALA A 752 -33.89 5.33 -5.81
CA ALA A 752 -33.97 6.37 -6.84
C ALA A 752 -34.79 7.58 -6.36
N VAL A 753 -35.89 7.38 -5.62
CA VAL A 753 -36.67 8.47 -4.97
C VAL A 753 -35.83 9.26 -3.95
N CYS A 754 -34.85 8.64 -3.30
CA CYS A 754 -33.89 9.31 -2.41
C CYS A 754 -32.63 9.81 -3.14
N GLY A 755 -32.50 9.52 -4.44
CA GLY A 755 -31.35 9.77 -5.31
C GLY A 755 -30.08 9.02 -4.93
N ALA A 756 -30.19 7.90 -4.20
CA ALA A 756 -29.08 7.01 -3.91
C ALA A 756 -28.81 6.07 -5.09
N LYS A 757 -27.54 5.71 -5.33
CA LYS A 757 -27.20 4.63 -6.28
C LYS A 757 -27.47 3.29 -5.59
N ALA A 758 -28.52 2.59 -6.05
CA ALA A 758 -28.80 1.22 -5.66
C ALA A 758 -28.83 0.34 -6.91
N GLN A 759 -28.18 -0.83 -6.83
CA GLN A 759 -28.12 -1.77 -7.94
C GLN A 759 -28.58 -3.15 -7.46
N CYS A 760 -29.32 -3.87 -8.33
CA CYS A 760 -29.54 -5.29 -8.14
C CYS A 760 -28.21 -6.00 -8.38
N GLN A 761 -27.81 -6.92 -7.51
CA GLN A 761 -26.53 -7.65 -7.63
C GLN A 761 -26.37 -8.46 -8.92
N TRP A 762 -27.42 -8.60 -9.74
CA TRP A 762 -27.52 -9.59 -10.82
C TRP A 762 -27.82 -9.01 -12.21
N ASP A 763 -27.87 -7.68 -12.36
CA ASP A 763 -28.05 -7.02 -13.68
C ASP A 763 -26.70 -6.60 -14.30
N ALA A 764 -25.61 -7.30 -13.98
CA ALA A 764 -24.27 -7.07 -14.55
C ALA A 764 -23.76 -8.32 -15.26
#